data_AF-A0AAU7BPM5-F1
#
_entry.id   AF-A0AAU7BPM5-F1
#
_cell.length_a   1.000
_cell.length_b   1.000
_cell.length_c   1.000
_cell.angle_alpha   90.00
_cell.angle_beta   90.00
_cell.angle_gamma   90.00
#
_symmetry.space_group_name_H-M   'P 1'
#
loop_
_entity.id
_entity.type
_entity.pdbx_description
1 polymer ?
#
loop_
_entity_poly.entity_id
_entity_poly.type
_entity_poly.pdbx_seq_one_letter_code
_entity_poly.pdbx_strand_id
1 'polypeptide(L)'
;MSKIIYTKTDEAPALATYSLLPIVKAFTKSSNISIETKDISLAARILASFPDFLSEDQKQNDALAELGDLVKLPEANIIKLPNISASIPQLKGAIKELQSKGYALPNYPDEPENDEEKSIKTRYDKIKGSAVNPVLREGNSDRRAPKAVKNYAKKNPHSMGKWSSSSKSHVSTMTEGDFCHNEKSITLAEATTVTIEHTDAEGNTTILKDNLTILKGEIIDASVMQKNVLLRFLEAQVQDAKNKGVLFSLHMKATMMKVSDPIIFGHAVRVFFKDLFEKHAETFDEIGVDVNNGFGNLLSNLSEVSEEKRQEILADIDACYKNNPDLAMVNSDKGITNLHVPSDVIIDASMPAMIRNSGQMWNAKGKSQDTKAVIPDSSYAGIYTATIDFCREHGAFDPTTMGTVPNVGLMAQKAEEYGSHDKTFEVVSNGTIRVVDSNNNTLTEHTVEAGDIWRMCQVKDAPIQDWIKLAVSRARATDVPAVFWLDEDRAHDAELIKKVNMYLPNYNTSGLDIQILSPIKATQFTLKRMKNGKDTISVSGNVLRDYLTDLFPILELGTSAKMLSIVPLMNGGGLFETGAGGSAPKHVQQFVEENHLRWDSLGEFLALAVSLEHLSETTNNPKAKVLADTLDDATEKLLENKKGPSRKAGELDNRGSHFYLAMYWAQELANQETDLELKNQFTNIAKELTNNETAIVDELNKIQGASINIDGYYEPNETLVSQAMRPCKIFNDILKSL
;
A
#
# COMPACT_ATOMS: atom_id res chain seq x y z
N MET A 1 -30.48 1.59 -15.20
CA MET A 1 -30.07 1.28 -13.82
C MET A 1 -28.56 1.32 -13.78
N SER A 2 -28.00 2.23 -12.98
CA SER A 2 -26.55 2.39 -12.85
C SER A 2 -25.98 1.27 -12.00
N LYS A 3 -24.74 0.85 -12.25
CA LYS A 3 -24.13 -0.29 -11.54
C LYS A 3 -22.97 0.18 -10.68
N ILE A 4 -22.88 -0.35 -9.47
CA ILE A 4 -21.68 -0.33 -8.64
C ILE A 4 -21.20 -1.78 -8.50
N ILE A 5 -19.93 -2.02 -8.81
CA ILE A 5 -19.30 -3.31 -8.60
C ILE A 5 -18.65 -3.33 -7.21
N TYR A 6 -19.04 -4.29 -6.38
CA TYR A 6 -18.48 -4.52 -5.05
C TYR A 6 -17.60 -5.77 -5.09
N THR A 7 -16.30 -5.62 -4.83
CA THR A 7 -15.40 -6.79 -4.92
C THR A 7 -15.58 -7.73 -3.73
N LYS A 8 -15.83 -9.02 -3.99
CA LYS A 8 -15.62 -10.09 -3.01
C LYS A 8 -14.13 -10.42 -2.96
N THR A 9 -13.58 -10.49 -1.75
CA THR A 9 -12.13 -10.58 -1.50
C THR A 9 -11.84 -11.69 -0.50
N ASP A 10 -10.89 -11.50 0.41
CA ASP A 10 -10.37 -12.54 1.30
C ASP A 10 -10.53 -12.15 2.77
N GLU A 11 -10.47 -13.12 3.68
CA GLU A 11 -10.29 -12.93 5.12
C GLU A 11 -11.31 -11.94 5.76
N ALA A 12 -10.83 -10.92 6.51
CA ALA A 12 -11.68 -10.03 7.28
C ALA A 12 -12.64 -9.15 6.45
N PRO A 13 -12.18 -8.47 5.37
CA PRO A 13 -13.10 -7.71 4.51
C PRO A 13 -14.12 -8.61 3.79
N ALA A 14 -13.76 -9.87 3.45
CA ALA A 14 -14.73 -10.82 2.92
C ALA A 14 -15.84 -11.11 3.93
N LEU A 15 -15.49 -11.41 5.19
CA LEU A 15 -16.47 -11.61 6.27
C LEU A 15 -17.36 -10.35 6.46
N ALA A 16 -16.75 -9.17 6.56
CA ALA A 16 -17.48 -7.91 6.73
C ALA A 16 -18.48 -7.65 5.59
N THR A 17 -18.11 -8.01 4.35
CA THR A 17 -18.98 -7.90 3.17
C THR A 17 -20.30 -8.68 3.34
N TYR A 18 -20.29 -9.87 3.97
CA TYR A 18 -21.53 -10.63 4.20
C TYR A 18 -22.50 -9.92 5.15
N SER A 19 -22.02 -9.01 6.00
CA SER A 19 -22.85 -8.18 6.88
C SER A 19 -23.26 -6.86 6.22
N LEU A 20 -22.31 -6.15 5.59
CA LEU A 20 -22.53 -4.80 5.05
C LEU A 20 -23.25 -4.79 3.70
N LEU A 21 -22.90 -5.69 2.78
CA LEU A 21 -23.44 -5.67 1.41
C LEU A 21 -24.98 -5.77 1.34
N PRO A 22 -25.67 -6.58 2.19
CA PRO A 22 -27.13 -6.57 2.26
C PRO A 22 -27.71 -5.21 2.66
N ILE A 23 -27.05 -4.47 3.55
CA ILE A 23 -27.46 -3.12 3.96
C ILE A 23 -27.33 -2.18 2.76
N VAL A 24 -26.17 -2.17 2.10
CA VAL A 24 -25.93 -1.33 0.92
C VAL A 24 -26.98 -1.60 -0.17
N LYS A 25 -27.22 -2.88 -0.50
CA LYS A 25 -28.25 -3.28 -1.47
C LYS A 25 -29.65 -2.80 -1.09
N ALA A 26 -30.03 -2.89 0.19
CA ALA A 26 -31.33 -2.42 0.66
C ALA A 26 -31.45 -0.90 0.54
N PHE A 27 -30.42 -0.15 0.95
CA PHE A 27 -30.45 1.31 0.98
C PHE A 27 -30.43 1.95 -0.42
N THR A 28 -29.79 1.30 -1.40
CA THR A 28 -29.67 1.85 -2.77
C THR A 28 -30.80 1.41 -3.71
N LYS A 29 -31.64 0.44 -3.31
CA LYS A 29 -32.66 -0.21 -4.16
C LYS A 29 -33.65 0.75 -4.82
N SER A 30 -34.12 1.76 -4.08
CA SER A 30 -35.10 2.76 -4.56
C SER A 30 -34.47 3.89 -5.39
N SER A 31 -33.15 3.86 -5.59
CA SER A 31 -32.38 4.94 -6.21
C SER A 31 -31.86 4.60 -7.61
N ASN A 32 -32.38 3.54 -8.25
CA ASN A 32 -31.97 3.07 -9.59
C ASN A 32 -30.49 2.67 -9.66
N ILE A 33 -29.97 2.11 -8.56
CA ILE A 33 -28.59 1.64 -8.41
C ILE A 33 -28.62 0.13 -8.16
N SER A 34 -27.93 -0.62 -9.02
CA SER A 34 -27.67 -2.05 -8.83
C SER A 34 -26.29 -2.25 -8.22
N ILE A 35 -26.19 -3.11 -7.21
CA ILE A 35 -24.93 -3.54 -6.63
C ILE A 35 -24.63 -4.97 -7.10
N GLU A 36 -23.61 -5.11 -7.95
CA GLU A 36 -23.13 -6.39 -8.47
C GLU A 36 -21.83 -6.77 -7.78
N THR A 37 -21.53 -8.07 -7.70
CA THR A 37 -20.28 -8.55 -7.09
C THR A 37 -19.37 -9.19 -8.11
N LYS A 38 -18.06 -8.96 -7.98
CA LYS A 38 -17.00 -9.67 -8.72
C LYS A 38 -16.06 -10.33 -7.71
N ASP A 39 -15.82 -11.62 -7.88
CA ASP A 39 -14.98 -12.39 -6.97
C ASP A 39 -13.52 -12.36 -7.41
N ILE A 40 -12.69 -11.70 -6.62
CA ILE A 40 -11.25 -11.57 -6.85
C ILE A 40 -10.45 -12.18 -5.69
N SER A 41 -11.08 -13.04 -4.88
CA SER A 41 -10.42 -13.80 -3.84
C SER A 41 -9.26 -14.63 -4.42
N LEU A 42 -8.31 -15.01 -3.57
CA LEU A 42 -7.23 -15.91 -3.96
C LEU A 42 -7.77 -17.23 -4.51
N ALA A 43 -8.80 -17.80 -3.88
CA ALA A 43 -9.43 -19.04 -4.33
C ALA A 43 -10.05 -18.89 -5.73
N ALA A 44 -10.89 -17.87 -5.96
CA ALA A 44 -11.52 -17.63 -7.25
C ALA A 44 -10.49 -17.42 -8.38
N ARG A 45 -9.41 -16.67 -8.12
CA ARG A 45 -8.35 -16.44 -9.12
C ARG A 45 -7.56 -17.71 -9.45
N ILE A 46 -7.36 -18.60 -8.47
CA ILE A 46 -6.78 -19.93 -8.72
C ILE A 46 -7.72 -20.72 -9.64
N LEU A 47 -8.99 -20.83 -9.28
CA LEU A 47 -9.97 -21.62 -10.06
C LEU A 47 -10.12 -21.09 -11.50
N ALA A 48 -10.18 -19.77 -11.69
CA ALA A 48 -10.26 -19.14 -13.01
C ALA A 48 -9.02 -19.39 -13.89
N SER A 49 -7.84 -19.65 -13.29
CA SER A 49 -6.58 -19.85 -14.01
C SER A 49 -6.31 -21.31 -14.41
N PHE A 50 -7.09 -22.26 -13.89
CA PHE A 50 -6.94 -23.70 -14.15
C PHE A 50 -8.25 -24.37 -14.60
N PRO A 51 -9.02 -23.79 -15.55
CA PRO A 51 -10.31 -24.35 -15.96
C PRO A 51 -10.17 -25.74 -16.61
N ASP A 52 -8.97 -26.09 -17.10
CA ASP A 52 -8.59 -27.40 -17.63
C ASP A 52 -8.56 -28.51 -16.57
N PHE A 53 -8.49 -28.16 -15.29
CA PHE A 53 -8.48 -29.09 -14.14
C PHE A 53 -9.83 -29.17 -13.42
N LEU A 54 -10.86 -28.49 -13.94
CA LEU A 54 -12.17 -28.34 -13.28
C LEU A 54 -13.28 -29.02 -14.08
N SER A 55 -14.28 -29.58 -13.38
CA SER A 55 -15.54 -29.96 -14.02
C SER A 55 -16.34 -28.73 -14.46
N GLU A 56 -17.30 -28.88 -15.37
CA GLU A 56 -18.08 -27.75 -15.91
C GLU A 56 -18.81 -26.94 -14.82
N ASP A 57 -19.27 -27.60 -13.76
CA ASP A 57 -19.94 -26.97 -12.61
C ASP A 57 -18.98 -26.31 -11.62
N GLN A 58 -17.69 -26.67 -11.66
CA GLN A 58 -16.63 -26.08 -10.83
C GLN A 58 -15.97 -24.86 -11.48
N LYS A 59 -16.10 -24.70 -12.80
CA LYS A 59 -15.50 -23.58 -13.54
C LYS A 59 -16.09 -22.26 -13.09
N GLN A 60 -15.22 -21.28 -12.89
CA GLN A 60 -15.57 -19.91 -12.56
C GLN A 60 -15.10 -18.97 -13.68
N ASN A 61 -15.82 -17.88 -13.89
CA ASN A 61 -15.38 -16.83 -14.79
C ASN A 61 -14.13 -16.12 -14.24
N ASP A 62 -13.25 -15.66 -15.12
CA ASP A 62 -12.13 -14.79 -14.73
C ASP A 62 -12.62 -13.37 -14.47
N ALA A 63 -13.15 -13.15 -13.26
CA ALA A 63 -13.66 -11.86 -12.83
C ALA A 63 -12.57 -10.77 -12.76
N LEU A 64 -11.29 -11.13 -12.60
CA LEU A 64 -10.20 -10.16 -12.61
C LEU A 64 -9.95 -9.65 -14.04
N ALA A 65 -9.98 -10.53 -15.03
CA ALA A 65 -9.91 -10.13 -16.44
C ALA A 65 -11.12 -9.26 -16.83
N GLU A 66 -12.34 -9.66 -16.45
CA GLU A 66 -13.56 -8.87 -16.71
C GLU A 66 -13.47 -7.47 -16.07
N LEU A 67 -12.97 -7.36 -14.84
CA LEU A 67 -12.74 -6.07 -14.20
C LEU A 67 -11.64 -5.26 -14.90
N GLY A 68 -10.58 -5.93 -15.39
CA GLY A 68 -9.50 -5.30 -16.17
C GLY A 68 -9.98 -4.70 -17.49
N ASP A 69 -11.05 -5.22 -18.06
CA ASP A 69 -11.72 -4.59 -19.21
C ASP A 69 -12.69 -3.51 -18.77
N LEU A 70 -13.44 -3.72 -17.68
CA LEU A 70 -14.37 -2.72 -17.15
C LEU A 70 -13.66 -1.42 -16.77
N VAL A 71 -12.48 -1.45 -16.14
CA VAL A 71 -11.76 -0.22 -15.74
C VAL A 71 -11.34 0.67 -16.90
N LYS A 72 -11.43 0.16 -18.14
CA LYS A 72 -11.19 0.93 -19.37
C LYS A 72 -12.47 1.60 -19.90
N LEU A 73 -13.62 1.42 -19.26
CA LEU A 73 -14.89 1.97 -19.69
C LEU A 73 -15.32 3.18 -18.82
N PRO A 74 -15.98 4.19 -19.41
CA PRO A 74 -16.44 5.38 -18.67
C PRO A 74 -17.48 5.07 -17.60
N GLU A 75 -18.26 4.01 -17.76
CA GLU A 75 -19.30 3.60 -16.81
C GLU A 75 -18.78 2.81 -15.60
N ALA A 76 -17.48 2.54 -15.51
CA ALA A 76 -16.91 1.79 -14.41
C ALA A 76 -17.13 2.52 -13.08
N ASN A 77 -17.73 1.82 -12.11
CA ASN A 77 -17.82 2.27 -10.72
C ASN A 77 -17.57 1.07 -9.82
N ILE A 78 -16.35 0.97 -9.27
CA ILE A 78 -15.87 -0.21 -8.58
C ILE A 78 -15.45 0.15 -7.15
N ILE A 79 -16.09 -0.45 -6.15
CA ILE A 79 -15.64 -0.43 -4.77
C ILE A 79 -14.72 -1.63 -4.54
N LYS A 80 -13.44 -1.35 -4.29
CA LYS A 80 -12.36 -2.34 -4.18
C LYS A 80 -11.91 -2.50 -2.73
N LEU A 81 -12.20 -3.66 -2.15
CA LEU A 81 -11.80 -4.01 -0.79
C LEU A 81 -10.37 -4.59 -0.78
N PRO A 82 -9.64 -4.56 0.34
CA PRO A 82 -8.35 -5.24 0.47
C PRO A 82 -8.45 -6.74 0.14
N ASN A 83 -7.46 -7.26 -0.57
CA ASN A 83 -7.37 -8.67 -0.96
C ASN A 83 -5.96 -9.22 -0.71
N ILE A 84 -5.81 -10.54 -0.67
CA ILE A 84 -4.52 -11.19 -0.47
C ILE A 84 -3.62 -10.97 -1.69
N SER A 85 -2.43 -10.44 -1.44
CA SER A 85 -1.27 -10.55 -2.33
C SER A 85 -0.45 -11.76 -1.91
N ALA A 86 -0.74 -12.93 -2.48
CA ALA A 86 -0.37 -14.21 -1.88
C ALA A 86 1.14 -14.44 -1.85
N SER A 87 1.66 -14.79 -0.67
CA SER A 87 2.95 -15.46 -0.54
C SER A 87 2.86 -16.91 -1.01
N ILE A 88 4.01 -17.57 -1.22
CA ILE A 88 4.04 -19.00 -1.60
C ILE A 88 3.31 -19.88 -0.55
N PRO A 89 3.52 -19.71 0.78
CA PRO A 89 2.77 -20.48 1.78
C PRO A 89 1.26 -20.28 1.71
N GLN A 90 0.79 -19.04 1.51
CA GLN A 90 -0.65 -18.76 1.36
C GLN A 90 -1.22 -19.41 0.11
N LEU A 91 -0.50 -19.32 -1.01
CA LEU A 91 -0.90 -19.97 -2.26
C LEU A 91 -1.04 -21.49 -2.08
N LYS A 92 -0.02 -22.15 -1.50
CA LYS A 92 -0.06 -23.59 -1.20
C LYS A 92 -1.20 -23.95 -0.24
N GLY A 93 -1.46 -23.10 0.75
CA GLY A 93 -2.59 -23.25 1.67
C GLY A 93 -3.94 -23.22 0.96
N ALA A 94 -4.15 -22.25 0.06
CA ALA A 94 -5.37 -22.13 -0.74
C ALA A 94 -5.55 -23.32 -1.70
N ILE A 95 -4.48 -23.74 -2.39
CA ILE A 95 -4.51 -24.92 -3.27
C ILE A 95 -4.94 -26.16 -2.47
N LYS A 96 -4.33 -26.38 -1.30
CA LYS A 96 -4.65 -27.53 -0.45
C LYS A 96 -6.10 -27.51 0.05
N GLU A 97 -6.61 -26.34 0.42
CA GLU A 97 -8.01 -26.19 0.82
C GLU A 97 -8.96 -26.52 -0.34
N LEU A 98 -8.70 -25.98 -1.54
CA LEU A 98 -9.49 -26.28 -2.73
C LEU A 98 -9.43 -27.76 -3.10
N GLN A 99 -8.26 -28.39 -3.05
CA GLN A 99 -8.13 -29.84 -3.26
C GLN A 99 -8.98 -30.64 -2.26
N SER A 100 -9.01 -30.23 -1.00
CA SER A 100 -9.87 -30.88 0.02
C SER A 100 -11.37 -30.73 -0.24
N LYS A 101 -11.75 -29.71 -1.03
CA LYS A 101 -13.13 -29.45 -1.48
C LYS A 101 -13.46 -30.09 -2.83
N GLY A 102 -12.55 -30.90 -3.39
CA GLY A 102 -12.79 -31.68 -4.61
C GLY A 102 -12.37 -30.99 -5.91
N TYR A 103 -11.63 -29.87 -5.86
CA TYR A 103 -11.02 -29.26 -7.05
C TYR A 103 -9.71 -29.99 -7.38
N ALA A 104 -9.60 -30.59 -8.56
CA ALA A 104 -8.45 -31.42 -8.96
C ALA A 104 -7.23 -30.59 -9.42
N LEU A 105 -6.91 -29.52 -8.69
CA LEU A 105 -5.84 -28.57 -9.02
C LEU A 105 -4.45 -29.19 -8.84
N PRO A 106 -3.48 -28.86 -9.72
CA PRO A 106 -2.09 -29.27 -9.54
C PRO A 106 -1.45 -28.55 -8.35
N ASN A 107 -0.47 -29.19 -7.71
CA ASN A 107 0.35 -28.57 -6.68
C ASN A 107 1.24 -27.45 -7.26
N TYR A 108 1.70 -26.53 -6.42
CA TYR A 108 2.74 -25.56 -6.80
C TYR A 108 4.11 -26.25 -6.87
N PRO A 109 4.79 -26.31 -8.03
CA PRO A 109 6.12 -26.88 -8.14
C PRO A 109 7.17 -25.83 -7.73
N ASP A 110 7.88 -26.09 -6.64
CA ASP A 110 8.94 -25.20 -6.14
C ASP A 110 10.12 -25.15 -7.12
N GLU A 111 10.58 -26.32 -7.56
CA GLU A 111 11.66 -26.52 -8.52
C GLU A 111 11.11 -27.33 -9.70
N PRO A 112 10.70 -26.68 -10.81
CA PRO A 112 10.05 -27.38 -11.91
C PRO A 112 11.08 -28.17 -12.74
N GLU A 113 10.90 -29.48 -12.83
CA GLU A 113 11.83 -30.41 -13.51
C GLU A 113 11.51 -30.60 -14.99
N ASN A 114 10.27 -30.29 -15.41
CA ASN A 114 9.78 -30.51 -16.76
C ASN A 114 8.92 -29.35 -17.27
N ASP A 115 8.56 -29.37 -18.56
CA ASP A 115 7.84 -28.26 -19.20
C ASP A 115 6.39 -28.10 -18.71
N GLU A 116 5.75 -29.18 -18.26
CA GLU A 116 4.42 -29.14 -17.65
C GLU A 116 4.47 -28.40 -16.29
N GLU A 117 5.43 -28.74 -15.44
CA GLU A 117 5.66 -28.06 -14.15
C GLU A 117 6.06 -26.60 -14.35
N LYS A 118 6.91 -26.29 -15.34
CA LYS A 118 7.23 -24.88 -15.69
C LYS A 118 5.97 -24.11 -16.10
N SER A 119 5.08 -24.73 -16.87
CA SER A 119 3.80 -24.13 -17.28
C SER A 119 2.87 -23.91 -16.08
N ILE A 120 2.73 -24.89 -15.19
CA ILE A 120 1.94 -24.78 -13.94
C ILE A 120 2.51 -23.67 -13.05
N LYS A 121 3.83 -23.66 -12.83
CA LYS A 121 4.52 -22.62 -12.05
C LYS A 121 4.25 -21.25 -12.62
N THR A 122 4.38 -21.09 -13.94
CA THR A 122 4.16 -19.81 -14.63
C THR A 122 2.73 -19.31 -14.46
N ARG A 123 1.73 -20.21 -14.51
CA ARG A 123 0.32 -19.87 -14.23
C ARG A 123 0.15 -19.38 -12.80
N TYR A 124 0.63 -20.14 -11.80
CA TYR A 124 0.55 -19.74 -10.40
C TYR A 124 1.34 -18.46 -10.07
N ASP A 125 2.48 -18.25 -10.72
CA ASP A 125 3.33 -17.09 -10.51
C ASP A 125 2.65 -15.78 -10.96
N LYS A 126 1.67 -15.86 -11.87
CA LYS A 126 0.79 -14.72 -12.22
C LYS A 126 -0.28 -14.42 -11.17
N ILE A 127 -0.60 -15.38 -10.30
CA ILE A 127 -1.67 -15.29 -9.28
C ILE A 127 -1.10 -14.80 -7.94
N LYS A 128 0.12 -15.21 -7.60
CA LYS A 128 0.80 -14.81 -6.35
C LYS A 128 1.30 -13.36 -6.41
N GLY A 129 1.59 -12.78 -5.24
CA GLY A 129 1.95 -11.37 -5.13
C GLY A 129 0.80 -10.42 -5.47
N SER A 130 1.12 -9.17 -5.82
CA SER A 130 0.11 -8.14 -6.12
C SER A 130 -0.43 -8.29 -7.55
N ALA A 131 -1.28 -9.29 -7.78
CA ALA A 131 -1.86 -9.57 -9.09
C ALA A 131 -3.07 -8.67 -9.43
N VAL A 132 -3.83 -8.22 -8.44
CA VAL A 132 -5.09 -7.49 -8.65
C VAL A 132 -4.86 -5.99 -8.92
N ASN A 133 -4.12 -5.31 -8.04
CA ASN A 133 -3.96 -3.85 -8.12
C ASN A 133 -3.42 -3.36 -9.47
N PRO A 134 -2.42 -4.02 -10.10
CA PRO A 134 -1.92 -3.57 -11.40
C PRO A 134 -2.91 -3.70 -12.55
N VAL A 135 -3.95 -4.55 -12.41
CA VAL A 135 -5.02 -4.69 -13.41
C VAL A 135 -6.08 -3.60 -13.22
N LEU A 136 -6.40 -3.24 -11.97
CA LEU A 136 -7.49 -2.31 -11.68
C LEU A 136 -7.07 -0.83 -11.72
N ARG A 137 -5.80 -0.52 -11.43
CA ARG A 137 -5.29 0.87 -11.34
C ARG A 137 -4.96 1.47 -12.72
N GLU A 138 -5.98 1.58 -13.56
CA GLU A 138 -5.94 2.29 -14.86
C GLU A 138 -6.27 3.79 -14.70
N GLY A 139 -5.73 4.40 -13.65
CA GLY A 139 -5.97 5.78 -13.26
C GLY A 139 -4.96 6.25 -12.23
N ASN A 140 -4.86 7.57 -12.08
CA ASN A 140 -3.99 8.17 -11.06
C ASN A 140 -4.67 8.21 -9.69
N SER A 141 -3.92 8.53 -8.64
CA SER A 141 -4.41 8.48 -7.26
C SER A 141 -4.90 9.84 -6.79
N ASP A 142 -6.11 9.92 -6.24
CA ASP A 142 -6.58 10.98 -5.33
C ASP A 142 -6.72 10.38 -3.92
N ARG A 143 -5.75 10.65 -3.06
CA ARG A 143 -5.72 10.17 -1.67
C ARG A 143 -5.82 11.32 -0.69
N ARG A 144 -6.83 11.30 0.18
CA ARG A 144 -7.11 12.39 1.12
C ARG A 144 -7.93 11.95 2.33
N ALA A 145 -7.76 12.65 3.44
CA ALA A 145 -8.58 12.43 4.63
C ALA A 145 -10.00 12.95 4.36
N PRO A 146 -11.05 12.17 4.61
CA PRO A 146 -12.41 12.70 4.63
C PRO A 146 -12.58 13.75 5.73
N LYS A 147 -13.44 14.73 5.49
CA LYS A 147 -13.73 15.81 6.45
C LYS A 147 -14.21 15.25 7.79
N ALA A 148 -15.10 14.27 7.79
CA ALA A 148 -15.60 13.61 9.00
C ALA A 148 -14.47 13.02 9.85
N VAL A 149 -13.51 12.33 9.22
CA VAL A 149 -12.35 11.73 9.92
C VAL A 149 -11.43 12.81 10.47
N LYS A 150 -11.17 13.89 9.71
CA LYS A 150 -10.36 15.02 10.17
C LYS A 150 -11.02 15.75 11.36
N ASN A 151 -12.32 16.01 11.29
CA ASN A 151 -13.09 16.62 12.39
C ASN A 151 -13.04 15.75 13.65
N TYR A 152 -13.19 14.44 13.49
CA TYR A 152 -13.07 13.49 14.59
C TYR A 152 -11.68 13.55 15.24
N ALA A 153 -10.60 13.55 14.44
CA ALA A 153 -9.23 13.64 14.92
C ALA A 153 -8.97 14.95 15.69
N LYS A 154 -9.57 16.07 15.25
CA LYS A 154 -9.48 17.35 15.97
C LYS A 154 -10.15 17.30 17.35
N LYS A 155 -11.32 16.66 17.45
CA LYS A 155 -12.07 16.50 18.72
C LYS A 155 -11.49 15.41 19.62
N ASN A 156 -10.79 14.43 19.05
CA ASN A 156 -10.23 13.27 19.73
C ASN A 156 -8.75 13.09 19.32
N PRO A 157 -7.85 14.00 19.72
CA PRO A 157 -6.45 13.95 19.28
C PRO A 157 -5.77 12.68 19.76
N HIS A 158 -5.07 12.03 18.84
CA HIS A 158 -4.24 10.87 19.13
C HIS A 158 -2.91 11.30 19.78
N SER A 159 -2.17 10.34 20.34
CA SER A 159 -0.87 10.62 20.96
C SER A 159 0.18 11.07 19.93
N MET A 160 0.85 12.17 20.22
CA MET A 160 2.02 12.67 19.51
C MET A 160 3.19 12.78 20.49
N GLY A 161 4.30 12.11 20.20
CA GLY A 161 5.50 12.12 21.03
C GLY A 161 6.18 13.49 21.03
N LYS A 162 6.60 13.96 22.21
CA LYS A 162 7.21 15.28 22.35
C LYS A 162 8.58 15.31 21.69
N TRP A 163 8.78 16.23 20.75
CA TRP A 163 10.09 16.48 20.16
C TRP A 163 10.98 17.37 21.03
N SER A 164 12.25 16.99 21.13
CA SER A 164 13.30 17.79 21.77
C SER A 164 14.17 18.45 20.71
N SER A 165 14.51 19.72 20.90
CA SER A 165 15.47 20.43 20.05
C SER A 165 16.88 19.82 20.11
N SER A 166 17.16 19.03 21.15
CA SER A 166 18.42 18.29 21.33
C SER A 166 18.37 16.85 20.81
N SER A 167 17.29 16.44 20.13
CA SER A 167 17.20 15.09 19.56
C SER A 167 18.34 14.85 18.57
N LYS A 168 19.01 13.71 18.71
CA LYS A 168 20.07 13.25 17.82
C LYS A 168 19.54 12.49 16.61
N SER A 169 18.22 12.27 16.53
CA SER A 169 17.62 11.52 15.43
C SER A 169 17.76 12.26 14.11
N HIS A 170 18.16 11.54 13.07
CA HIS A 170 18.39 12.10 11.73
C HIS A 170 18.31 10.99 10.68
N VAL A 171 18.01 11.39 9.44
CA VAL A 171 18.17 10.52 8.28
C VAL A 171 19.63 10.52 7.83
N SER A 172 20.09 9.40 7.31
CA SER A 172 21.39 9.30 6.62
C SER A 172 21.18 8.64 5.27
N THR A 173 21.69 9.27 4.23
CA THR A 173 21.53 8.86 2.82
C THR A 173 22.84 9.07 2.06
N MET A 174 23.01 8.38 0.94
CA MET A 174 24.19 8.52 0.09
C MET A 174 24.24 9.92 -0.55
N THR A 175 25.45 10.38 -0.86
CA THR A 175 25.70 11.69 -1.50
C THR A 175 26.35 11.58 -2.87
N GLU A 176 26.57 10.35 -3.33
CA GLU A 176 27.10 9.98 -4.64
C GLU A 176 26.78 8.50 -4.87
N GLY A 177 26.80 8.06 -6.14
CA GLY A 177 26.79 6.64 -6.50
C GLY A 177 25.47 5.89 -6.26
N ASP A 178 24.40 6.54 -5.80
CA ASP A 178 23.07 5.94 -5.68
C ASP A 178 22.23 6.13 -6.96
N PHE A 179 20.96 5.74 -6.92
CA PHE A 179 20.10 5.89 -8.10
C PHE A 179 19.83 7.35 -8.43
N CYS A 180 19.66 8.22 -7.42
CA CYS A 180 19.42 9.64 -7.64
C CYS A 180 20.56 10.30 -8.41
N HIS A 181 21.81 10.07 -8.01
CA HIS A 181 22.98 10.75 -8.57
C HIS A 181 23.40 10.21 -9.95
N ASN A 182 23.08 8.95 -10.25
CA ASN A 182 23.46 8.30 -11.52
C ASN A 182 22.34 8.26 -12.57
N GLU A 183 21.20 8.89 -12.29
CA GLU A 183 20.02 8.85 -13.16
C GLU A 183 20.27 9.54 -14.51
N LYS A 184 19.83 8.89 -15.59
CA LYS A 184 19.72 9.46 -16.93
C LYS A 184 18.31 9.23 -17.42
N SER A 185 17.68 10.23 -18.02
CA SER A 185 16.30 10.16 -18.49
C SER A 185 16.11 10.83 -19.84
N ILE A 186 15.15 10.34 -20.62
CA ILE A 186 14.80 10.87 -21.94
C ILE A 186 13.31 10.67 -22.24
N THR A 187 12.67 11.69 -22.81
CA THR A 187 11.37 11.57 -23.48
C THR A 187 11.55 11.11 -24.93
N LEU A 188 10.92 10.00 -25.32
CA LEU A 188 11.00 9.50 -26.70
C LEU A 188 10.09 10.29 -27.65
N ALA A 189 10.65 10.76 -28.76
CA ALA A 189 9.91 11.52 -29.76
C ALA A 189 8.96 10.66 -30.62
N GLU A 190 9.32 9.39 -30.84
CA GLU A 190 8.55 8.43 -31.62
C GLU A 190 8.49 7.07 -30.90
N ALA A 191 7.47 6.28 -31.21
CA ALA A 191 7.35 4.93 -30.66
C ALA A 191 8.45 4.01 -31.21
N THR A 192 9.01 3.16 -30.36
CA THR A 192 10.06 2.21 -30.74
C THR A 192 10.02 0.97 -29.83
N THR A 193 10.92 0.03 -30.09
CA THR A 193 11.22 -1.08 -29.20
C THR A 193 12.66 -0.92 -28.73
N VAL A 194 12.92 -1.18 -27.45
CA VAL A 194 14.28 -1.10 -26.88
C VAL A 194 14.75 -2.45 -26.35
N THR A 195 16.06 -2.63 -26.42
CA THR A 195 16.80 -3.76 -25.85
C THR A 195 17.75 -3.21 -24.78
N ILE A 196 17.84 -3.89 -23.64
CA ILE A 196 18.79 -3.62 -22.57
C ILE A 196 19.91 -4.65 -22.71
N GLU A 197 21.13 -4.19 -22.97
CA GLU A 197 22.30 -5.03 -23.18
C GLU A 197 23.44 -4.66 -22.24
N HIS A 198 24.19 -5.68 -21.82
CA HIS A 198 25.43 -5.54 -21.06
C HIS A 198 26.61 -6.00 -21.92
N THR A 199 27.62 -5.16 -22.07
CA THR A 199 28.89 -5.51 -22.74
C THR A 199 30.00 -5.54 -21.70
N ASP A 200 30.64 -6.69 -21.54
CA ASP A 200 31.75 -6.87 -20.59
C ASP A 200 33.08 -6.26 -21.10
N ALA A 201 34.11 -6.30 -20.25
CA ALA A 201 35.44 -5.77 -20.58
C ALA A 201 36.15 -6.50 -21.75
N GLU A 202 35.70 -7.71 -22.12
CA GLU A 202 36.23 -8.49 -23.24
C GLU A 202 35.46 -8.22 -24.55
N GLY A 203 34.35 -7.45 -24.47
CA GLY A 203 33.48 -7.12 -25.59
C GLY A 203 32.33 -8.11 -25.81
N ASN A 204 32.13 -9.09 -24.92
CA ASN A 204 31.01 -10.01 -25.01
C ASN A 204 29.72 -9.29 -24.60
N THR A 205 28.69 -9.39 -25.44
CA THR A 205 27.40 -8.74 -25.19
C THR A 205 26.36 -9.75 -24.75
N THR A 206 25.71 -9.47 -23.62
CA THR A 206 24.59 -10.23 -23.05
C THR A 206 23.34 -9.38 -23.05
N ILE A 207 22.24 -9.90 -23.61
CA ILE A 207 20.95 -9.22 -23.56
C ILE A 207 20.32 -9.47 -22.18
N LEU A 208 20.13 -8.40 -21.41
CA LEU A 208 19.46 -8.45 -20.10
C LEU A 208 17.94 -8.45 -20.26
N LYS A 209 17.43 -7.69 -21.23
CA LYS A 209 16.01 -7.66 -21.58
C LYS A 209 15.84 -7.28 -23.04
N ASP A 210 14.97 -8.00 -23.74
CA ASP A 210 14.65 -7.70 -25.13
C ASP A 210 13.18 -7.31 -25.31
N ASN A 211 12.89 -6.68 -26.45
CA ASN A 211 11.56 -6.37 -26.96
C ASN A 211 10.68 -5.54 -26.00
N LEU A 212 11.25 -4.51 -25.38
CA LEU A 212 10.47 -3.57 -24.56
C LEU A 212 9.84 -2.49 -25.44
N THR A 213 8.51 -2.52 -25.58
CA THR A 213 7.77 -1.49 -26.32
C THR A 213 7.79 -0.16 -25.56
N ILE A 214 8.23 0.91 -26.22
CA ILE A 214 8.21 2.28 -25.74
C ILE A 214 7.30 3.11 -26.64
N LEU A 215 6.33 3.80 -26.04
CA LEU A 215 5.37 4.64 -26.75
C LEU A 215 5.96 6.00 -27.10
N LYS A 216 5.37 6.65 -28.11
CA LYS A 216 5.64 8.05 -28.41
C LYS A 216 5.33 8.92 -27.19
N GLY A 217 6.27 9.78 -26.82
CA GLY A 217 6.16 10.69 -25.68
C GLY A 217 6.36 10.04 -24.31
N GLU A 218 6.60 8.73 -24.25
CA GLU A 218 6.96 8.02 -23.01
C GLU A 218 8.33 8.50 -22.51
N ILE A 219 8.45 8.65 -21.20
CA ILE A 219 9.72 8.93 -20.53
C ILE A 219 10.29 7.59 -20.09
N ILE A 220 11.57 7.36 -20.39
CA ILE A 220 12.35 6.28 -19.80
C ILE A 220 13.51 6.88 -19.01
N ASP A 221 13.80 6.27 -17.88
CA ASP A 221 14.94 6.61 -17.04
C ASP A 221 15.71 5.34 -16.68
N ALA A 222 17.03 5.46 -16.61
CA ALA A 222 17.92 4.39 -16.22
C ALA A 222 18.92 4.90 -15.19
N SER A 223 19.23 4.08 -14.19
CA SER A 223 20.17 4.44 -13.14
C SER A 223 20.86 3.22 -12.54
N VAL A 224 21.96 3.46 -11.82
CA VAL A 224 22.78 2.44 -11.16
C VAL A 224 23.06 2.85 -9.71
N MET A 225 22.85 1.92 -8.79
CA MET A 225 23.41 1.99 -7.44
C MET A 225 24.74 1.24 -7.41
N GLN A 226 25.81 1.99 -7.17
CA GLN A 226 27.16 1.46 -7.13
C GLN A 226 27.41 0.75 -5.79
N LYS A 227 27.61 -0.56 -5.84
CA LYS A 227 27.79 -1.41 -4.65
C LYS A 227 28.94 -0.95 -3.78
N ASN A 228 30.08 -0.63 -4.38
CA ASN A 228 31.27 -0.20 -3.63
C ASN A 228 31.03 1.11 -2.87
N VAL A 229 30.22 2.02 -3.43
CA VAL A 229 29.84 3.27 -2.75
C VAL A 229 28.84 2.99 -1.64
N LEU A 230 27.83 2.14 -1.90
CA LEU A 230 26.86 1.71 -0.90
C LEU A 230 27.53 1.06 0.32
N LEU A 231 28.48 0.15 0.11
CA LEU A 231 29.20 -0.53 1.19
C LEU A 231 30.00 0.46 2.04
N ARG A 232 30.76 1.38 1.41
CA ARG A 232 31.49 2.44 2.13
C ARG A 232 30.54 3.33 2.93
N PHE A 233 29.40 3.69 2.36
CA PHE A 233 28.38 4.47 3.05
C PHE A 233 27.83 3.73 4.27
N LEU A 234 27.42 2.46 4.12
CA LEU A 234 26.88 1.65 5.20
C LEU A 234 27.90 1.45 6.33
N GLU A 235 29.15 1.12 6.01
CA GLU A 235 30.23 0.98 6.98
C GLU A 235 30.42 2.27 7.79
N ALA A 236 30.45 3.42 7.10
CA ALA A 236 30.54 4.73 7.76
C ALA A 236 29.33 5.02 8.65
N GLN A 237 28.11 4.65 8.24
CA GLN A 237 26.90 4.89 9.02
C GLN A 237 26.79 4.00 10.26
N VAL A 238 27.23 2.74 10.19
CA VAL A 238 27.32 1.84 11.35
C VAL A 238 28.29 2.43 12.38
N GLN A 239 29.48 2.85 11.95
CA GLN A 239 30.46 3.45 12.86
C GLN A 239 29.99 4.79 13.45
N ASP A 240 29.37 5.65 12.65
CA ASP A 240 28.86 6.94 13.12
C ASP A 240 27.71 6.79 14.13
N ALA A 241 26.80 5.83 13.92
CA ALA A 241 25.75 5.53 14.89
C ALA A 241 26.33 5.10 16.25
N LYS A 242 27.37 4.25 16.24
CA LYS A 242 28.07 3.81 17.45
C LYS A 242 28.72 4.99 18.17
N ASN A 243 29.45 5.83 17.43
CA ASN A 243 30.13 7.00 17.97
C ASN A 243 29.15 8.01 18.61
N LYS A 244 27.95 8.17 18.03
CA LYS A 244 26.92 9.09 18.53
C LYS A 244 26.05 8.51 19.65
N GLY A 245 26.11 7.19 19.85
CA GLY A 245 25.28 6.45 20.81
C GLY A 245 23.80 6.48 20.46
N VAL A 246 23.47 6.41 19.16
CA VAL A 246 22.09 6.33 18.65
C VAL A 246 21.83 4.95 18.07
N LEU A 247 20.56 4.56 18.00
CA LEU A 247 20.19 3.33 17.31
C LEU A 247 20.57 3.41 15.83
N PHE A 248 21.02 2.30 15.26
CA PHE A 248 21.08 2.12 13.82
C PHE A 248 19.76 1.50 13.34
N SER A 249 19.10 2.15 12.39
CA SER A 249 17.91 1.61 11.73
C SER A 249 18.00 1.78 10.22
N LEU A 250 17.58 0.76 9.49
CA LEU A 250 17.50 0.69 8.03
C LEU A 250 16.03 0.68 7.61
N HIS A 251 15.67 1.56 6.69
CA HIS A 251 14.29 1.75 6.23
C HIS A 251 14.23 1.53 4.71
N MET A 252 13.64 0.41 4.30
CA MET A 252 13.55 -0.02 2.89
C MET A 252 12.11 -0.39 2.52
N LYS A 253 11.87 -0.81 1.28
CA LYS A 253 10.57 -1.29 0.79
C LYS A 253 10.69 -2.64 0.09
N ALA A 254 11.38 -3.59 0.75
CA ALA A 254 11.76 -4.90 0.22
C ALA A 254 10.62 -5.76 -0.36
N THR A 255 9.39 -5.61 0.12
CA THR A 255 8.22 -6.33 -0.40
C THR A 255 7.76 -5.84 -1.77
N MET A 256 7.85 -4.52 -2.01
CA MET A 256 7.43 -3.90 -3.28
C MET A 256 8.61 -3.86 -4.25
N MET A 257 9.76 -3.36 -3.81
CA MET A 257 11.01 -3.32 -4.57
C MET A 257 11.73 -4.68 -4.53
N LYS A 258 11.05 -5.72 -5.04
CA LYS A 258 11.40 -7.14 -4.86
C LYS A 258 12.77 -7.59 -5.39
N VAL A 259 13.51 -6.73 -6.09
CA VAL A 259 14.85 -7.03 -6.63
C VAL A 259 15.89 -6.17 -5.91
N SER A 260 15.81 -4.84 -6.05
CA SER A 260 16.82 -3.91 -5.51
C SER A 260 16.94 -3.95 -4.00
N ASP A 261 15.82 -3.84 -3.28
CA ASP A 261 15.85 -3.59 -1.85
C ASP A 261 16.31 -4.79 -1.03
N PRO A 262 15.97 -6.05 -1.36
CA PRO A 262 16.57 -7.23 -0.74
C PRO A 262 18.11 -7.27 -0.88
N ILE A 263 18.67 -6.87 -2.02
CA ILE A 263 20.13 -6.83 -2.24
C ILE A 263 20.77 -5.77 -1.33
N ILE A 264 20.20 -4.56 -1.31
CA ILE A 264 20.66 -3.47 -0.43
C ILE A 264 20.56 -3.89 1.05
N PHE A 265 19.47 -4.56 1.43
CA PHE A 265 19.28 -5.09 2.78
C PHE A 265 20.35 -6.12 3.14
N GLY A 266 20.61 -7.06 2.24
CA GLY A 266 21.67 -8.07 2.43
C GLY A 266 23.05 -7.43 2.60
N HIS A 267 23.37 -6.38 1.83
CA HIS A 267 24.60 -5.61 2.04
C HIS A 267 24.66 -4.97 3.43
N ALA A 268 23.57 -4.38 3.91
CA ALA A 268 23.52 -3.82 5.26
C ALA A 268 23.72 -4.89 6.36
N VAL A 269 23.14 -6.09 6.20
CA VAL A 269 23.36 -7.22 7.11
C VAL A 269 24.83 -7.64 7.10
N ARG A 270 25.43 -7.85 5.92
CA ARG A 270 26.84 -8.25 5.80
C ARG A 270 27.79 -7.20 6.36
N VAL A 271 27.51 -5.91 6.15
CA VAL A 271 28.31 -4.81 6.72
C VAL A 271 28.19 -4.75 8.24
N PHE A 272 26.99 -4.89 8.81
CA PHE A 272 26.82 -4.89 10.25
C PHE A 272 27.50 -6.11 10.90
N PHE A 273 27.44 -7.29 10.28
CA PHE A 273 28.06 -8.51 10.79
C PHE A 273 29.36 -8.88 10.05
N LYS A 274 30.16 -7.88 9.65
CA LYS A 274 31.34 -8.08 8.79
C LYS A 274 32.29 -9.16 9.31
N ASP A 275 32.73 -9.04 10.57
CA ASP A 275 33.66 -9.99 11.20
C ASP A 275 33.10 -11.43 11.21
N LEU A 276 31.78 -11.58 11.37
CA LEU A 276 31.11 -12.88 11.33
C LEU A 276 31.16 -13.51 9.94
N PHE A 277 30.86 -12.73 8.89
CA PHE A 277 30.88 -13.21 7.51
C PHE A 277 32.30 -13.50 7.03
N GLU A 278 33.29 -12.68 7.42
CA GLU A 278 34.70 -12.93 7.08
C GLU A 278 35.21 -14.23 7.71
N LYS A 279 34.79 -14.55 8.94
CA LYS A 279 35.23 -15.76 9.65
C LYS A 279 34.52 -17.04 9.20
N HIS A 280 33.25 -16.95 8.80
CA HIS A 280 32.38 -18.12 8.56
C HIS A 280 31.86 -18.27 7.13
N ALA A 281 32.41 -17.54 6.17
CA ALA A 281 31.95 -17.52 4.77
C ALA A 281 31.69 -18.93 4.19
N GLU A 282 32.69 -19.81 4.23
CA GLU A 282 32.58 -21.17 3.68
C GLU A 282 31.43 -21.97 4.33
N THR A 283 31.32 -21.91 5.66
CA THR A 283 30.22 -22.57 6.39
C THR A 283 28.86 -21.99 6.02
N PHE A 284 28.76 -20.68 5.83
CA PHE A 284 27.50 -20.02 5.46
C PHE A 284 27.08 -20.36 4.03
N ASP A 285 28.03 -20.48 3.10
CA ASP A 285 27.76 -20.93 1.74
C ASP A 285 27.29 -22.39 1.72
N GLU A 286 27.94 -23.28 2.47
CA GLU A 286 27.58 -24.70 2.58
C GLU A 286 26.15 -24.94 3.09
N ILE A 287 25.70 -24.15 4.08
CA ILE A 287 24.34 -24.28 4.67
C ILE A 287 23.31 -23.37 4.00
N GLY A 288 23.67 -22.72 2.88
CA GLY A 288 22.73 -21.93 2.07
C GLY A 288 22.23 -20.65 2.74
N VAL A 289 23.06 -19.94 3.50
CA VAL A 289 22.73 -18.64 4.09
C VAL A 289 22.52 -17.58 3.00
N ASP A 290 21.32 -17.01 2.94
CA ASP A 290 20.99 -15.86 2.10
C ASP A 290 20.41 -14.71 2.94
N VAL A 291 21.28 -13.77 3.29
CA VAL A 291 20.90 -12.58 4.05
C VAL A 291 20.18 -11.49 3.25
N ASN A 292 19.97 -11.68 1.94
CA ASN A 292 18.98 -10.88 1.22
C ASN A 292 17.56 -11.16 1.75
N ASN A 293 17.34 -12.35 2.35
CA ASN A 293 16.14 -12.71 3.12
C ASN A 293 16.25 -12.34 4.62
N GLY A 294 17.32 -11.63 4.99
CA GLY A 294 17.59 -11.10 6.33
C GLY A 294 18.37 -12.02 7.27
N PHE A 295 18.80 -11.45 8.40
CA PHE A 295 19.61 -12.15 9.40
C PHE A 295 18.89 -13.35 10.02
N GLY A 296 17.55 -13.35 10.01
CA GLY A 296 16.74 -14.50 10.44
C GLY A 296 16.98 -15.76 9.61
N ASN A 297 17.30 -15.62 8.32
CA ASN A 297 17.65 -16.75 7.45
C ASN A 297 18.95 -17.43 7.89
N LEU A 298 19.97 -16.64 8.27
CA LEU A 298 21.20 -17.17 8.86
C LEU A 298 20.88 -17.96 10.12
N LEU A 299 20.12 -17.38 11.05
CA LEU A 299 19.75 -18.02 12.31
C LEU A 299 18.99 -19.34 12.12
N SER A 300 18.11 -19.42 11.11
CA SER A 300 17.38 -20.66 10.83
C SER A 300 18.29 -21.76 10.27
N ASN A 301 19.27 -21.42 9.43
CA ASN A 301 20.16 -22.41 8.82
C ASN A 301 21.24 -22.93 9.78
N LEU A 302 21.40 -22.33 10.96
CA LEU A 302 22.31 -22.85 12.00
C LEU A 302 21.89 -24.22 12.55
N SER A 303 20.72 -24.76 12.20
CA SER A 303 20.37 -26.16 12.50
C SER A 303 21.19 -27.16 11.70
N GLU A 304 21.78 -26.75 10.58
CA GLU A 304 22.49 -27.63 9.65
C GLU A 304 23.97 -27.83 10.02
N VAL A 305 24.49 -27.09 11.01
CA VAL A 305 25.86 -27.24 11.50
C VAL A 305 25.93 -28.06 12.79
N SER A 306 27.13 -28.51 13.17
CA SER A 306 27.34 -29.14 14.48
C SER A 306 27.07 -28.17 15.64
N GLU A 307 26.66 -28.69 16.80
CA GLU A 307 26.37 -27.87 17.98
C GLU A 307 27.60 -27.05 18.43
N GLU A 308 28.81 -27.62 18.33
CA GLU A 308 30.05 -26.92 18.63
C GLU A 308 30.25 -25.71 17.70
N LYS A 309 30.04 -25.91 16.39
CA LYS A 309 30.14 -24.83 15.40
C LYS A 309 29.05 -23.79 15.58
N ARG A 310 27.83 -24.22 15.93
CA ARG A 310 26.71 -23.34 16.26
C ARG A 310 27.04 -22.44 17.44
N GLN A 311 27.58 -22.98 18.53
CA GLN A 311 27.96 -22.17 19.71
C GLN A 311 29.09 -21.19 19.39
N GLU A 312 30.06 -21.57 18.55
CA GLU A 312 31.08 -20.65 18.04
C GLU A 312 30.43 -19.47 17.30
N ILE A 313 29.58 -19.76 16.31
CA ILE A 313 28.89 -18.73 15.51
C ILE A 313 28.02 -17.82 16.39
N LEU A 314 27.29 -18.38 17.36
CA LEU A 314 26.48 -17.58 18.30
C LEU A 314 27.33 -16.65 19.16
N ALA A 315 28.51 -17.09 19.61
CA ALA A 315 29.43 -16.24 20.36
C ALA A 315 29.98 -15.08 19.51
N ASP A 316 30.27 -15.33 18.22
CA ASP A 316 30.73 -14.29 17.29
C ASP A 316 29.60 -13.32 16.92
N ILE A 317 28.34 -13.78 16.85
CA ILE A 317 27.16 -12.91 16.71
C ILE A 317 27.06 -11.96 17.93
N ASP A 318 27.20 -12.49 19.15
CA ASP A 318 27.20 -11.68 20.37
C ASP A 318 28.35 -10.67 20.40
N ALA A 319 29.52 -11.05 19.88
CA ALA A 319 30.66 -10.15 19.75
C ALA A 319 30.35 -9.01 18.76
N CYS A 320 29.73 -9.31 17.62
CA CYS A 320 29.30 -8.29 16.66
C CYS A 320 28.33 -7.28 17.31
N TYR A 321 27.31 -7.75 18.04
CA TYR A 321 26.39 -6.84 18.74
C TYR A 321 27.08 -5.95 19.78
N LYS A 322 28.09 -6.44 20.50
CA LYS A 322 28.88 -5.64 21.45
C LYS A 322 29.80 -4.63 20.75
N ASN A 323 30.30 -4.99 19.57
CA ASN A 323 31.26 -4.18 18.81
C ASN A 323 30.60 -3.18 17.87
N ASN A 324 29.30 -3.25 17.63
CA ASN A 324 28.55 -2.38 16.73
C ASN A 324 27.56 -1.46 17.49
N PRO A 325 26.89 -0.50 16.83
CA PRO A 325 25.81 0.24 17.48
C PRO A 325 24.64 -0.68 17.83
N ASP A 326 23.86 -0.27 18.82
CA ASP A 326 22.56 -0.88 19.10
C ASP A 326 21.64 -0.76 17.86
N LEU A 327 20.94 -1.85 17.53
CA LEU A 327 19.94 -1.86 16.45
C LEU A 327 18.57 -1.46 16.97
N ALA A 328 17.77 -0.83 16.10
CA ALA A 328 16.34 -0.74 16.32
C ALA A 328 15.70 -2.14 16.35
N MET A 329 14.70 -2.31 17.22
CA MET A 329 13.99 -3.58 17.43
C MET A 329 12.60 -3.57 16.81
N VAL A 330 12.25 -4.67 16.16
CA VAL A 330 10.86 -4.99 15.77
C VAL A 330 10.13 -5.60 16.97
N ASN A 331 10.81 -6.49 17.71
CA ASN A 331 10.31 -7.07 18.95
C ASN A 331 11.48 -7.31 19.92
N SER A 332 11.63 -6.44 20.91
CA SER A 332 12.71 -6.54 21.90
C SER A 332 12.64 -7.79 22.77
N ASP A 333 11.44 -8.24 23.15
CA ASP A 333 11.25 -9.40 24.03
C ASP A 333 11.70 -10.71 23.37
N LYS A 334 11.63 -10.75 22.04
CA LYS A 334 12.03 -11.90 21.22
C LYS A 334 13.41 -11.72 20.56
N GLY A 335 14.10 -10.61 20.82
CA GLY A 335 15.37 -10.30 20.16
C GLY A 335 15.28 -10.03 18.67
N ILE A 336 14.09 -9.76 18.12
CA ILE A 336 13.91 -9.50 16.68
C ILE A 336 14.31 -8.05 16.38
N THR A 337 15.45 -7.90 15.71
CA THR A 337 16.03 -6.62 15.28
C THR A 337 15.50 -6.19 13.92
N ASN A 338 15.73 -4.94 13.56
CA ASN A 338 15.44 -4.37 12.25
C ASN A 338 16.14 -5.10 11.07
N LEU A 339 17.23 -5.84 11.33
CA LEU A 339 17.95 -6.62 10.32
C LEU A 339 17.48 -8.08 10.21
N HIS A 340 16.48 -8.51 10.98
CA HIS A 340 16.01 -9.90 10.98
C HIS A 340 15.28 -10.30 9.69
N VAL A 341 14.31 -9.48 9.26
CA VAL A 341 13.47 -9.77 8.09
C VAL A 341 13.30 -8.48 7.28
N PRO A 342 13.59 -8.48 5.95
CA PRO A 342 13.54 -7.28 5.12
C PRO A 342 12.18 -6.60 5.06
N SER A 343 11.10 -7.35 5.27
CA SER A 343 9.73 -6.86 5.20
C SER A 343 9.18 -6.32 6.52
N ASP A 344 9.91 -6.44 7.63
CA ASP A 344 9.38 -6.04 8.95
C ASP A 344 9.37 -4.51 9.15
N VAL A 345 10.36 -3.81 8.59
CA VAL A 345 10.49 -2.35 8.72
C VAL A 345 10.40 -1.71 7.32
N ILE A 346 9.17 -1.33 6.96
CA ILE A 346 8.85 -0.75 5.65
C ILE A 346 8.88 0.78 5.76
N ILE A 347 9.66 1.45 4.92
CA ILE A 347 10.00 2.89 5.01
C ILE A 347 8.78 3.81 5.13
N ASP A 348 7.76 3.60 4.32
CA ASP A 348 6.54 4.41 4.28
C ASP A 348 5.76 4.39 5.59
N ALA A 349 5.70 3.26 6.29
CA ALA A 349 5.05 3.14 7.60
C ALA A 349 5.99 3.42 8.77
N SER A 350 7.24 2.96 8.68
CA SER A 350 8.21 3.02 9.79
C SER A 350 8.74 4.44 10.03
N MET A 351 8.97 5.23 8.98
CA MET A 351 9.46 6.61 9.13
C MET A 351 8.41 7.51 9.79
N PRO A 352 7.13 7.53 9.38
CA PRO A 352 6.11 8.29 10.10
C PRO A 352 5.88 7.81 11.52
N ALA A 353 5.96 6.49 11.78
CA ALA A 353 5.85 5.95 13.13
C ALA A 353 6.99 6.44 14.05
N MET A 354 8.23 6.43 13.54
CA MET A 354 9.39 6.98 14.24
C MET A 354 9.22 8.49 14.48
N ILE A 355 8.81 9.26 13.46
CA ILE A 355 8.62 10.71 13.57
C ILE A 355 7.53 11.05 14.60
N ARG A 356 6.39 10.34 14.55
CA ARG A 356 5.30 10.50 15.52
C ARG A 356 5.75 10.16 16.95
N ASN A 357 6.64 9.18 17.11
CA ASN A 357 7.18 8.75 18.39
C ASN A 357 8.43 9.56 18.81
N SER A 358 8.34 10.90 18.75
CA SER A 358 9.43 11.80 19.18
C SER A 358 10.74 11.68 18.37
N GLY A 359 10.69 11.07 17.18
CA GLY A 359 11.88 10.76 16.39
C GLY A 359 12.60 9.49 16.85
N GLN A 360 11.94 8.59 17.58
CA GLN A 360 12.61 7.49 18.28
C GLN A 360 12.07 6.11 17.90
N MET A 361 12.93 5.11 18.03
CA MET A 361 12.62 3.68 17.85
C MET A 361 12.94 2.89 19.12
N TRP A 362 12.57 1.61 19.14
CA TRP A 362 12.75 0.74 20.30
C TRP A 362 14.13 0.11 20.33
N ASN A 363 14.83 0.20 21.46
CA ASN A 363 16.09 -0.49 21.70
C ASN A 363 15.89 -1.91 22.27
N ALA A 364 16.98 -2.65 22.46
CA ALA A 364 16.96 -4.02 23.00
C ALA A 364 16.31 -4.16 24.39
N LYS A 365 16.15 -3.06 25.14
CA LYS A 365 15.50 -3.02 26.46
C LYS A 365 14.01 -2.65 26.38
N GLY A 366 13.43 -2.59 25.18
CA GLY A 366 12.05 -2.17 24.95
C GLY A 366 11.80 -0.70 25.29
N LYS A 367 12.82 0.16 25.22
CA LYS A 367 12.72 1.60 25.49
C LYS A 367 12.91 2.42 24.22
N SER A 368 12.19 3.53 24.13
CA SER A 368 12.34 4.50 23.04
C SER A 368 13.70 5.21 23.12
N GLN A 369 14.37 5.34 21.98
CA GLN A 369 15.69 5.96 21.86
C GLN A 369 15.87 6.64 20.49
N ASP A 370 16.64 7.73 20.46
CA ASP A 370 17.00 8.42 19.22
C ASP A 370 17.70 7.46 18.24
N THR A 371 17.44 7.64 16.95
CA THR A 371 17.89 6.73 15.89
C THR A 371 18.51 7.47 14.71
N LYS A 372 19.53 6.86 14.10
CA LYS A 372 19.97 7.15 12.74
C LYS A 372 19.12 6.31 11.79
N ALA A 373 18.21 6.95 11.07
CA ALA A 373 17.40 6.33 10.03
C ALA A 373 18.15 6.31 8.69
N VAL A 374 18.76 5.17 8.38
CA VAL A 374 19.49 4.94 7.13
C VAL A 374 18.50 4.64 6.01
N ILE A 375 18.54 5.51 4.99
CA ILE A 375 17.80 5.39 3.73
C ILE A 375 18.85 5.58 2.63
N PRO A 376 19.43 4.49 2.08
CA PRO A 376 20.61 4.59 1.22
C PRO A 376 20.42 5.50 0.01
N ASP A 377 19.36 5.30 -0.76
CA ASP A 377 19.05 6.16 -1.91
C ASP A 377 18.50 7.52 -1.49
N SER A 378 19.00 8.58 -2.13
CA SER A 378 18.69 9.97 -1.77
C SER A 378 17.48 10.58 -2.46
N SER A 379 16.88 9.89 -3.44
CA SER A 379 15.77 10.42 -4.25
C SER A 379 14.60 10.93 -3.40
N TYR A 380 14.33 10.26 -2.27
CA TYR A 380 13.19 10.55 -1.41
C TYR A 380 13.56 10.83 0.05
N ALA A 381 14.81 10.59 0.46
CA ALA A 381 15.25 10.74 1.84
C ALA A 381 15.03 12.15 2.40
N GLY A 382 15.12 13.17 1.54
CA GLY A 382 14.98 14.58 1.90
C GLY A 382 13.64 14.97 2.54
N ILE A 383 12.53 14.28 2.21
CA ILE A 383 11.22 14.58 2.81
C ILE A 383 11.19 14.28 4.31
N TYR A 384 11.86 13.18 4.70
CA TYR A 384 11.93 12.76 6.09
C TYR A 384 12.93 13.62 6.86
N THR A 385 14.07 13.99 6.26
CA THR A 385 15.00 14.97 6.82
C THR A 385 14.29 16.28 7.14
N ALA A 386 13.58 16.86 6.17
CA ALA A 386 12.84 18.10 6.37
C ALA A 386 11.78 17.99 7.48
N THR A 387 11.08 16.85 7.58
CA THR A 387 10.07 16.64 8.61
C THR A 387 10.68 16.49 10.01
N ILE A 388 11.77 15.74 10.15
CA ILE A 388 12.51 15.57 11.41
C ILE A 388 13.06 16.92 11.88
N ASP A 389 13.70 17.68 10.98
CA ASP A 389 14.28 18.98 11.30
C ASP A 389 13.20 19.99 11.71
N PHE A 390 12.06 19.99 11.00
CA PHE A 390 10.91 20.82 11.36
C PHE A 390 10.36 20.49 12.75
N CYS A 391 10.20 19.20 13.08
CA CYS A 391 9.74 18.79 14.41
C CYS A 391 10.78 19.12 15.50
N ARG A 392 12.08 19.02 15.20
CA ARG A 392 13.15 19.43 16.12
C ARG A 392 13.10 20.93 16.44
N GLU A 393 12.80 21.76 15.43
CA GLU A 393 12.70 23.22 15.59
C GLU A 393 11.37 23.66 16.24
N HIS A 394 10.26 23.01 15.89
CA HIS A 394 8.91 23.50 16.20
C HIS A 394 8.12 22.66 17.20
N GLY A 395 8.68 21.53 17.65
CA GLY A 395 7.97 20.55 18.44
C GLY A 395 7.11 19.63 17.57
N ALA A 396 6.36 18.73 18.23
CA ALA A 396 5.44 17.83 17.55
C ALA A 396 4.27 18.60 16.90
N PHE A 397 3.69 18.03 15.84
CA PHE A 397 2.43 18.52 15.29
C PHE A 397 1.28 18.38 16.28
N ASP A 398 0.30 19.29 16.16
CA ASP A 398 -0.93 19.30 16.96
C ASP A 398 -2.13 18.88 16.09
N PRO A 399 -2.67 17.66 16.25
CA PRO A 399 -3.82 17.17 15.49
C PRO A 399 -5.08 18.02 15.63
N THR A 400 -5.20 18.83 16.68
CA THR A 400 -6.39 19.68 16.92
C THR A 400 -6.43 20.90 16.01
N THR A 401 -5.27 21.39 15.56
CA THR A 401 -5.15 22.65 14.81
C THR A 401 -4.50 22.49 13.44
N MET A 402 -3.70 21.43 13.22
CA MET A 402 -2.96 21.26 11.97
C MET A 402 -3.88 21.09 10.74
N GLY A 403 -3.41 21.63 9.62
CA GLY A 403 -4.04 21.47 8.30
C GLY A 403 -3.96 20.02 7.81
N THR A 404 -4.34 19.81 6.56
CA THR A 404 -4.26 18.52 5.88
C THR A 404 -3.44 18.58 4.60
N VAL A 405 -2.80 17.45 4.26
CA VAL A 405 -2.01 17.30 3.04
C VAL A 405 -2.56 16.17 2.18
N PRO A 406 -3.55 16.45 1.31
CA PRO A 406 -3.98 15.53 0.25
C PRO A 406 -2.84 15.20 -0.72
N ASN A 407 -2.97 14.09 -1.43
CA ASN A 407 -2.04 13.70 -2.49
C ASN A 407 -2.75 13.39 -3.81
N VAL A 408 -2.20 13.95 -4.89
CA VAL A 408 -2.48 13.56 -6.26
C VAL A 408 -1.25 12.84 -6.82
N GLY A 409 -1.36 11.52 -6.95
CA GLY A 409 -0.23 10.64 -7.24
C GLY A 409 -0.24 10.05 -8.65
N LEU A 410 0.85 10.22 -9.38
CA LEU A 410 1.07 9.54 -10.67
C LEU A 410 1.29 8.05 -10.42
N MET A 411 0.43 7.18 -10.94
CA MET A 411 0.56 5.73 -10.74
C MET A 411 0.00 4.85 -11.86
N ALA A 412 -0.81 5.43 -12.76
CA ALA A 412 -1.48 4.66 -13.80
C ALA A 412 -0.46 3.88 -14.65
N GLN A 413 -0.82 2.65 -15.04
CA GLN A 413 -0.03 1.80 -15.93
C GLN A 413 1.38 1.48 -15.40
N LYS A 414 1.52 1.28 -14.08
CA LYS A 414 2.77 0.96 -13.39
C LYS A 414 3.85 2.02 -13.62
N ALA A 415 3.48 3.29 -13.47
CA ALA A 415 4.40 4.41 -13.63
C ALA A 415 5.63 4.28 -12.71
N GLU A 416 6.80 4.63 -13.26
CA GLU A 416 8.08 4.81 -12.55
C GLU A 416 8.58 3.50 -11.91
N GLU A 417 9.10 3.53 -10.68
CA GLU A 417 9.75 2.40 -10.02
C GLU A 417 8.85 1.17 -9.90
N TYR A 418 7.54 1.35 -9.78
CA TYR A 418 6.57 0.24 -9.61
C TYR A 418 6.46 -0.61 -10.89
N GLY A 419 6.93 -0.10 -12.03
CA GLY A 419 7.06 -0.81 -13.28
C GLY A 419 8.46 -1.40 -13.53
N SER A 420 9.45 -1.16 -12.66
CA SER A 420 10.87 -1.43 -12.95
C SER A 420 11.34 -2.86 -12.67
N HIS A 421 10.53 -3.70 -12.03
CA HIS A 421 11.02 -4.96 -11.47
C HIS A 421 11.56 -5.95 -12.49
N ASP A 422 10.98 -6.00 -13.70
CA ASP A 422 11.44 -6.85 -14.80
C ASP A 422 12.58 -6.21 -15.63
N LYS A 423 13.06 -5.05 -15.17
CA LYS A 423 14.12 -4.22 -15.75
C LYS A 423 15.15 -3.82 -14.69
N THR A 424 15.24 -4.58 -13.61
CA THR A 424 16.22 -4.37 -12.53
C THR A 424 17.14 -5.59 -12.47
N PHE A 425 18.45 -5.36 -12.46
CA PHE A 425 19.46 -6.41 -12.55
C PHE A 425 20.58 -6.16 -11.55
N GLU A 426 21.00 -7.23 -10.86
CA GLU A 426 22.31 -7.27 -10.22
C GLU A 426 23.35 -7.56 -11.30
N VAL A 427 24.34 -6.69 -11.42
CA VAL A 427 25.34 -6.75 -12.49
C VAL A 427 26.31 -7.90 -12.23
N VAL A 428 26.51 -8.79 -13.20
CA VAL A 428 27.29 -10.03 -13.01
C VAL A 428 28.79 -9.81 -13.19
N SER A 429 29.19 -8.89 -14.06
CA SER A 429 30.58 -8.57 -14.35
C SER A 429 30.74 -7.09 -14.71
N ASN A 430 31.97 -6.57 -14.60
CA ASN A 430 32.27 -5.19 -14.97
C ASN A 430 32.03 -4.98 -16.46
N GLY A 431 31.53 -3.80 -16.81
CA GLY A 431 31.24 -3.49 -18.20
C GLY A 431 30.41 -2.23 -18.37
N THR A 432 29.58 -2.24 -19.41
CA THR A 432 28.68 -1.14 -19.75
C THR A 432 27.29 -1.70 -20.03
N ILE A 433 26.27 -1.11 -19.40
CA ILE A 433 24.86 -1.37 -19.75
C ILE A 433 24.36 -0.25 -20.66
N ARG A 434 23.76 -0.63 -21.78
CA ARG A 434 23.14 0.27 -22.75
C ARG A 434 21.67 -0.06 -22.94
N VAL A 435 20.87 0.99 -23.14
CA VAL A 435 19.52 0.89 -23.69
C VAL A 435 19.59 1.31 -25.15
N VAL A 436 19.32 0.37 -26.06
CA VAL A 436 19.41 0.60 -27.50
C VAL A 436 18.04 0.52 -28.15
N ASP A 437 17.76 1.40 -29.11
CA ASP A 437 16.52 1.39 -29.89
C ASP A 437 16.58 0.42 -31.08
N SER A 438 15.45 0.28 -31.79
CA SER A 438 15.35 -0.60 -32.96
C SER A 438 16.25 -0.21 -34.15
N ASN A 439 16.85 0.98 -34.13
CA ASN A 439 17.81 1.45 -35.12
C ASN A 439 19.27 1.31 -34.64
N ASN A 440 19.49 0.62 -33.51
CA ASN A 440 20.77 0.50 -32.81
C ASN A 440 21.35 1.82 -32.30
N ASN A 441 20.53 2.84 -32.07
CA ASN A 441 20.97 4.04 -31.37
C ASN A 441 20.98 3.79 -29.86
N THR A 442 22.07 4.16 -29.19
CA THR A 442 22.14 4.15 -27.72
C THR A 442 21.36 5.34 -27.18
N LEU A 443 20.31 5.05 -26.40
CA LEU A 443 19.46 6.04 -25.74
C LEU A 443 20.04 6.46 -24.38
N THR A 444 20.48 5.48 -23.59
CA THR A 444 21.17 5.69 -22.31
C THR A 444 22.28 4.65 -22.16
N GLU A 445 23.28 5.00 -21.34
CA GLU A 445 24.47 4.18 -21.11
C GLU A 445 25.02 4.40 -19.70
N HIS A 446 25.42 3.34 -19.02
CA HIS A 446 26.08 3.38 -17.71
C HIS A 446 27.26 2.42 -17.67
N THR A 447 28.41 2.90 -17.20
CA THR A 447 29.49 2.01 -16.75
C THR A 447 29.06 1.37 -15.43
N VAL A 448 29.29 0.07 -15.30
CA VAL A 448 28.86 -0.73 -14.15
C VAL A 448 29.96 -1.67 -13.67
N GLU A 449 29.94 -1.98 -12.38
CA GLU A 449 30.81 -2.96 -11.73
C GLU A 449 30.01 -4.17 -11.24
N ALA A 450 30.68 -5.31 -11.05
CA ALA A 450 30.05 -6.52 -10.55
C ALA A 450 29.40 -6.33 -9.16
N GLY A 451 28.12 -6.68 -9.06
CA GLY A 451 27.28 -6.51 -7.89
C GLY A 451 26.59 -5.14 -7.79
N ASP A 452 26.83 -4.22 -8.72
CA ASP A 452 25.99 -3.02 -8.84
C ASP A 452 24.54 -3.40 -9.11
N ILE A 453 23.61 -2.52 -8.74
CA ILE A 453 22.19 -2.69 -9.05
C ILE A 453 21.83 -1.69 -10.13
N TRP A 454 21.53 -2.16 -11.33
CA TRP A 454 21.06 -1.31 -12.43
C TRP A 454 19.55 -1.45 -12.59
N ARG A 455 18.85 -0.36 -12.88
CA ARG A 455 17.39 -0.37 -13.13
C ARG A 455 16.98 0.59 -14.26
N MET A 456 15.89 0.24 -14.95
CA MET A 456 15.16 1.15 -15.85
C MET A 456 13.69 1.27 -15.47
N CYS A 457 13.17 2.50 -15.45
CA CYS A 457 11.75 2.80 -15.23
C CYS A 457 11.10 3.40 -16.49
N GLN A 458 9.77 3.47 -16.46
CA GLN A 458 8.95 3.96 -17.56
C GLN A 458 7.76 4.76 -17.03
N VAL A 459 7.43 5.86 -17.69
CA VAL A 459 6.15 6.54 -17.46
C VAL A 459 5.57 7.10 -18.76
N LYS A 460 4.32 6.72 -19.03
CA LYS A 460 3.63 7.02 -20.29
C LYS A 460 3.04 8.42 -20.25
N ASP A 461 2.98 9.05 -21.42
CA ASP A 461 2.51 10.42 -21.56
C ASP A 461 1.03 10.61 -21.15
N ALA A 462 0.16 9.66 -21.52
CA ALA A 462 -1.26 9.74 -21.18
C ALA A 462 -1.53 9.72 -19.65
N PRO A 463 -0.90 8.82 -18.85
CA PRO A 463 -0.88 8.94 -17.39
C PRO A 463 -0.43 10.31 -16.85
N ILE A 464 0.59 10.93 -17.45
CA ILE A 464 1.09 12.25 -16.99
C ILE A 464 0.05 13.34 -17.26
N GLN A 465 -0.57 13.35 -18.44
CA GLN A 465 -1.63 14.30 -18.77
C GLN A 465 -2.82 14.18 -17.81
N ASP A 466 -3.26 12.95 -17.53
CA ASP A 466 -4.34 12.69 -16.57
C ASP A 466 -3.97 13.13 -15.14
N TRP A 467 -2.73 12.90 -14.72
CA TRP A 467 -2.23 13.33 -13.42
C TRP A 467 -2.26 14.86 -13.26
N ILE A 468 -1.84 15.61 -14.29
CA ILE A 468 -1.91 17.08 -14.32
C ILE A 468 -3.37 17.56 -14.30
N LYS A 469 -4.24 16.93 -15.09
CA LYS A 469 -5.69 17.22 -15.08
C LYS A 469 -6.28 17.03 -13.68
N LEU A 470 -5.95 15.93 -13.02
CA LEU A 470 -6.43 15.61 -11.68
C LEU A 470 -5.93 16.65 -10.66
N ALA A 471 -4.67 17.05 -10.73
CA ALA A 471 -4.10 18.08 -9.87
C ALA A 471 -4.85 19.42 -9.98
N VAL A 472 -5.08 19.90 -11.21
CA VAL A 472 -5.85 21.13 -11.46
C VAL A 472 -7.30 21.00 -10.98
N SER A 473 -7.93 19.85 -11.23
CA SER A 473 -9.32 19.59 -10.80
C SER A 473 -9.44 19.61 -9.28
N ARG A 474 -8.51 19.00 -8.55
CA ARG A 474 -8.49 19.01 -7.08
C ARG A 474 -8.20 20.40 -6.50
N ALA A 475 -7.22 21.12 -7.05
CA ALA A 475 -6.93 22.49 -6.65
C ALA A 475 -8.16 23.39 -6.82
N ARG A 476 -8.85 23.28 -7.96
CA ARG A 476 -10.08 24.03 -8.24
C ARG A 476 -11.24 23.66 -7.32
N ALA A 477 -11.45 22.38 -7.06
CA ALA A 477 -12.56 21.91 -6.23
C ALA A 477 -12.41 22.29 -4.75
N THR A 478 -11.17 22.54 -4.29
CA THR A 478 -10.88 22.77 -2.87
C THR A 478 -10.38 24.17 -2.55
N ASP A 479 -9.99 24.96 -3.56
CA ASP A 479 -9.32 26.26 -3.38
C ASP A 479 -8.06 26.16 -2.49
N VAL A 480 -7.35 25.04 -2.61
CA VAL A 480 -6.10 24.74 -1.88
C VAL A 480 -4.92 24.78 -2.84
N PRO A 481 -3.77 25.40 -2.47
CA PRO A 481 -2.56 25.38 -3.28
C PRO A 481 -2.10 23.96 -3.60
N ALA A 482 -1.70 23.73 -4.85
CA ALA A 482 -1.16 22.46 -5.31
C ALA A 482 0.33 22.60 -5.67
N VAL A 483 1.17 21.76 -5.07
CA VAL A 483 2.61 21.78 -5.29
C VAL A 483 2.99 20.48 -5.99
N PHE A 484 3.64 20.58 -7.15
CA PHE A 484 4.32 19.48 -7.83
C PHE A 484 5.68 19.25 -7.17
N TRP A 485 5.92 18.03 -6.68
CA TRP A 485 7.12 17.64 -5.93
C TRP A 485 8.10 17.00 -6.92
N LEU A 486 8.81 17.85 -7.65
CA LEU A 486 9.71 17.46 -8.74
C LEU A 486 11.04 18.17 -8.55
N ASP A 487 12.12 17.40 -8.52
CA ASP A 487 13.48 17.93 -8.42
C ASP A 487 14.06 18.23 -9.80
N GLU A 488 14.37 19.48 -10.09
CA GLU A 488 14.95 19.86 -11.39
C GLU A 488 16.36 19.28 -11.61
N ASP A 489 17.03 18.87 -10.52
CA ASP A 489 18.36 18.24 -10.56
C ASP A 489 18.29 16.72 -10.79
N ARG A 490 17.10 16.10 -10.71
CA ARG A 490 16.90 14.69 -11.12
C ARG A 490 16.49 14.62 -12.59
N ALA A 491 17.19 13.78 -13.36
CA ALA A 491 16.99 13.71 -14.81
C ALA A 491 15.54 13.34 -15.17
N HIS A 492 14.93 12.39 -14.46
CA HIS A 492 13.54 11.98 -14.66
C HIS A 492 12.54 13.09 -14.33
N ASP A 493 12.69 13.70 -13.15
CA ASP A 493 11.82 14.78 -12.70
C ASP A 493 11.94 16.00 -13.63
N ALA A 494 13.11 16.28 -14.20
CA ALA A 494 13.29 17.32 -15.22
C ALA A 494 12.48 17.04 -16.50
N GLU A 495 12.37 15.78 -16.95
CA GLU A 495 11.48 15.38 -18.05
C GLU A 495 10.01 15.55 -17.67
N LEU A 496 9.61 15.19 -16.45
CA LEU A 496 8.26 15.44 -15.94
C LEU A 496 7.93 16.95 -15.88
N ILE A 497 8.86 17.79 -15.43
CA ILE A 497 8.69 19.26 -15.40
C ILE A 497 8.41 19.79 -16.81
N LYS A 498 9.10 19.28 -17.84
CA LYS A 498 8.80 19.65 -19.24
C LYS A 498 7.36 19.32 -19.61
N LYS A 499 6.86 18.14 -19.24
CA LYS A 499 5.47 17.73 -19.47
C LYS A 499 4.47 18.59 -18.69
N VAL A 500 4.75 18.90 -17.43
CA VAL A 500 3.92 19.80 -16.61
C VAL A 500 3.82 21.17 -17.26
N ASN A 501 4.94 21.78 -17.66
CA ASN A 501 4.96 23.08 -18.32
C ASN A 501 4.27 23.06 -19.69
N MET A 502 4.31 21.93 -20.40
CA MET A 502 3.63 21.76 -21.68
C MET A 502 2.11 21.65 -21.53
N TYR A 503 1.62 20.90 -20.55
CA TYR A 503 0.20 20.55 -20.46
C TYR A 503 -0.61 21.42 -19.50
N LEU A 504 0.01 21.99 -18.46
CA LEU A 504 -0.68 22.87 -17.52
C LEU A 504 -1.40 24.06 -18.19
N PRO A 505 -0.84 24.71 -19.25
CA PRO A 505 -1.53 25.77 -20.00
C PRO A 505 -2.83 25.33 -20.71
N ASN A 506 -3.07 24.04 -20.88
CA ASN A 506 -4.30 23.52 -21.49
C ASN A 506 -5.51 23.57 -20.54
N TYR A 507 -5.30 23.93 -19.28
CA TYR A 507 -6.35 24.04 -18.26
C TYR A 507 -6.52 25.48 -17.81
N ASN A 508 -7.73 25.84 -17.39
CA ASN A 508 -7.95 27.12 -16.73
C ASN A 508 -7.33 27.07 -15.32
N THR A 509 -6.20 27.74 -15.14
CA THR A 509 -5.50 27.88 -13.85
C THR A 509 -5.71 29.24 -13.19
N SER A 510 -6.55 30.11 -13.76
CA SER A 510 -6.85 31.44 -13.21
C SER A 510 -7.34 31.32 -11.76
N GLY A 511 -6.70 32.04 -10.84
CA GLY A 511 -7.04 32.01 -9.41
C GLY A 511 -6.55 30.78 -8.65
N LEU A 512 -5.80 29.86 -9.27
CA LEU A 512 -5.16 28.73 -8.57
C LEU A 512 -3.71 29.08 -8.20
N ASP A 513 -3.27 28.60 -7.04
CA ASP A 513 -1.86 28.60 -6.63
C ASP A 513 -1.26 27.23 -6.96
N ILE A 514 -0.55 27.14 -8.09
CA ILE A 514 0.12 25.92 -8.55
C ILE A 514 1.61 26.20 -8.67
N GLN A 515 2.43 25.38 -8.00
CA GLN A 515 3.88 25.56 -7.93
C GLN A 515 4.61 24.25 -8.25
N ILE A 516 5.87 24.34 -8.68
CA ILE A 516 6.79 23.21 -8.81
C ILE A 516 7.94 23.46 -7.84
N LEU A 517 8.19 22.53 -6.93
CA LEU A 517 9.25 22.61 -5.93
C LEU A 517 9.92 21.23 -5.78
N SER A 518 11.24 21.21 -5.53
CA SER A 518 11.93 19.96 -5.21
C SER A 518 11.36 19.33 -3.93
N PRO A 519 11.38 17.99 -3.77
CA PRO A 519 10.71 17.30 -2.66
C PRO A 519 11.02 17.87 -1.27
N ILE A 520 12.28 18.26 -1.03
CA ILE A 520 12.68 18.87 0.25
C ILE A 520 12.06 20.28 0.45
N LYS A 521 12.08 21.13 -0.58
CA LYS A 521 11.49 22.48 -0.54
C LYS A 521 9.97 22.41 -0.43
N ALA A 522 9.34 21.50 -1.17
CA ALA A 522 7.90 21.23 -1.13
C ALA A 522 7.46 20.76 0.26
N THR A 523 8.25 19.89 0.90
CA THR A 523 8.02 19.45 2.28
C THR A 523 8.06 20.63 3.24
N GLN A 524 9.11 21.45 3.21
CA GLN A 524 9.25 22.62 4.10
C GLN A 524 8.09 23.61 3.95
N PHE A 525 7.69 23.92 2.70
CA PHE A 525 6.54 24.77 2.41
C PHE A 525 5.25 24.19 3.01
N THR A 526 5.03 22.90 2.80
CA THR A 526 3.85 22.17 3.26
C THR A 526 3.77 22.13 4.78
N LEU A 527 4.84 21.74 5.48
CA LEU A 527 4.87 21.65 6.95
C LEU A 527 4.62 23.01 7.60
N LYS A 528 5.18 24.09 7.04
CA LYS A 528 4.92 25.46 7.51
C LYS A 528 3.44 25.84 7.38
N ARG A 529 2.79 25.49 6.28
CA ARG A 529 1.34 25.72 6.09
C ARG A 529 0.52 24.86 7.05
N MET A 530 0.84 23.57 7.12
CA MET A 530 0.17 22.57 7.94
C MET A 530 0.16 22.96 9.42
N LYS A 531 1.31 23.38 9.98
CA LYS A 531 1.41 23.88 11.37
C LYS A 531 0.49 25.08 11.63
N ASN A 532 0.25 25.91 10.62
CA ASN A 532 -0.62 27.09 10.70
C ASN A 532 -2.08 26.79 10.34
N GLY A 533 -2.50 25.52 10.36
CA GLY A 533 -3.87 25.11 10.06
C GLY A 533 -4.28 25.25 8.60
N LYS A 534 -3.31 25.39 7.68
CA LYS A 534 -3.56 25.55 6.24
C LYS A 534 -3.24 24.27 5.49
N ASP A 535 -4.07 23.98 4.50
CA ASP A 535 -3.95 22.78 3.67
C ASP A 535 -3.00 23.01 2.48
N THR A 536 -2.43 21.93 1.96
CA THR A 536 -1.60 21.95 0.73
C THR A 536 -1.79 20.64 0.00
N ILE A 537 -2.10 20.66 -1.30
CA ILE A 537 -2.14 19.44 -2.11
C ILE A 537 -0.71 19.11 -2.55
N SER A 538 -0.25 17.91 -2.21
CA SER A 538 0.97 17.34 -2.77
C SER A 538 0.65 16.66 -4.11
N VAL A 539 1.38 17.01 -5.16
CA VAL A 539 1.24 16.42 -6.50
C VAL A 539 2.56 15.74 -6.81
N SER A 540 2.59 14.41 -6.82
CA SER A 540 3.85 13.66 -6.78
C SER A 540 3.88 12.45 -7.72
N GLY A 541 5.09 11.95 -7.99
CA GLY A 541 5.33 10.62 -8.54
C GLY A 541 4.83 9.49 -7.63
N ASN A 542 4.97 8.25 -8.08
CA ASN A 542 4.37 7.05 -7.52
C ASN A 542 4.97 6.65 -6.16
N VAL A 543 6.29 6.74 -6.00
CA VAL A 543 6.94 6.44 -4.71
C VAL A 543 6.55 7.48 -3.65
N LEU A 544 6.64 8.77 -3.99
CA LEU A 544 6.24 9.85 -3.09
C LEU A 544 4.74 9.82 -2.77
N ARG A 545 3.87 9.39 -3.71
CA ARG A 545 2.45 9.15 -3.41
C ARG A 545 2.32 8.20 -2.23
N ASP A 546 3.04 7.07 -2.23
CA ASP A 546 2.98 6.14 -1.10
C ASP A 546 3.53 6.78 0.18
N TYR A 547 4.72 7.38 0.12
CA TYR A 547 5.39 7.89 1.32
C TYR A 547 4.60 9.02 1.98
N LEU A 548 4.04 9.95 1.19
CA LEU A 548 3.29 11.10 1.70
C LEU A 548 1.89 10.69 2.20
N THR A 549 1.27 9.69 1.57
CA THR A 549 -0.05 9.18 1.99
C THR A 549 0.00 8.26 3.21
N ASP A 550 1.19 7.87 3.68
CA ASP A 550 1.39 7.38 5.03
C ASP A 550 1.85 8.48 6.00
N LEU A 551 2.83 9.30 5.59
CA LEU A 551 3.43 10.34 6.44
C LEU A 551 2.40 11.29 7.03
N PHE A 552 1.66 12.01 6.18
CA PHE A 552 0.75 13.03 6.68
C PHE A 552 -0.45 12.43 7.41
N PRO A 553 -1.12 11.37 6.91
CA PRO A 553 -2.23 10.77 7.64
C PRO A 553 -1.83 10.19 9.00
N ILE A 554 -0.64 9.62 9.16
CA ILE A 554 -0.17 9.15 10.46
C ILE A 554 0.04 10.32 11.43
N LEU A 555 0.53 11.47 10.97
CA LEU A 555 0.68 12.67 11.80
C LEU A 555 -0.66 13.37 12.08
N GLU A 556 -1.60 13.32 11.14
CA GLU A 556 -2.90 14.01 11.23
C GLU A 556 -3.96 13.21 12.00
N LEU A 557 -4.00 11.90 11.76
CA LEU A 557 -5.08 11.01 12.16
C LEU A 557 -4.60 9.88 13.08
N GLY A 558 -3.27 9.75 13.25
CA GLY A 558 -2.65 8.66 14.01
C GLY A 558 -2.57 7.34 13.24
N THR A 559 -3.07 7.30 12.01
CA THR A 559 -3.09 6.13 11.12
C THR A 559 -3.40 6.55 9.68
N SER A 560 -2.83 5.86 8.70
CA SER A 560 -3.16 6.01 7.27
C SER A 560 -4.36 5.17 6.83
N ALA A 561 -4.87 4.28 7.70
CA ALA A 561 -5.98 3.39 7.36
C ALA A 561 -7.33 4.09 7.19
N LYS A 562 -7.47 5.35 7.60
CA LYS A 562 -8.73 6.12 7.60
C LYS A 562 -8.78 7.18 6.49
N MET A 563 -8.22 6.84 5.33
CA MET A 563 -8.09 7.72 4.17
C MET A 563 -9.03 7.29 3.04
N LEU A 564 -9.50 8.25 2.24
CA LEU A 564 -10.04 7.95 0.92
C LEU A 564 -8.88 7.60 -0.01
N SER A 565 -9.07 6.54 -0.80
CA SER A 565 -8.16 6.14 -1.87
C SER A 565 -8.97 6.00 -3.16
N ILE A 566 -9.11 7.13 -3.86
CA ILE A 566 -9.89 7.23 -5.08
C ILE A 566 -8.93 7.10 -6.26
N VAL A 567 -9.36 6.38 -7.27
CA VAL A 567 -8.66 6.22 -8.54
C VAL A 567 -9.63 6.64 -9.65
N PRO A 568 -9.61 7.92 -10.03
CA PRO A 568 -10.31 8.37 -11.23
C PRO A 568 -9.69 7.63 -12.42
N LEU A 569 -10.48 6.76 -13.04
CA LEU A 569 -10.01 5.96 -14.17
C LEU A 569 -9.85 6.90 -15.37
N MET A 570 -8.80 6.69 -16.16
CA MET A 570 -8.43 7.62 -17.24
C MET A 570 -9.56 7.84 -18.26
N ASN A 571 -10.43 6.85 -18.43
CA ASN A 571 -11.56 6.88 -19.37
C ASN A 571 -12.87 7.42 -18.76
N GLY A 572 -12.85 7.92 -17.52
CA GLY A 572 -13.97 8.63 -16.89
C GLY A 572 -14.70 7.87 -15.79
N GLY A 573 -14.46 6.58 -15.64
CA GLY A 573 -14.99 5.79 -14.52
C GLY A 573 -14.29 6.08 -13.19
N GLY A 574 -14.71 5.38 -12.13
CA GLY A 574 -14.15 5.49 -10.79
C GLY A 574 -13.86 4.13 -10.15
N LEU A 575 -12.68 4.01 -9.55
CA LEU A 575 -12.31 2.93 -8.66
C LEU A 575 -12.08 3.51 -7.25
N PHE A 576 -12.73 2.93 -6.25
CA PHE A 576 -12.76 3.41 -4.87
C PHE A 576 -12.21 2.33 -3.95
N GLU A 577 -10.94 2.46 -3.56
CA GLU A 577 -10.29 1.52 -2.65
C GLU A 577 -10.73 1.82 -1.20
N THR A 578 -11.19 0.80 -0.48
CA THR A 578 -11.72 0.95 0.89
C THR A 578 -10.62 1.04 1.96
N GLY A 579 -9.35 1.02 1.57
CA GLY A 579 -8.20 1.15 2.46
C GLY A 579 -6.90 0.75 1.78
N ALA A 580 -5.78 1.19 2.36
CA ALA A 580 -4.43 0.89 1.86
C ALA A 580 -3.78 -0.34 2.51
N GLY A 581 -4.44 -0.99 3.49
CA GLY A 581 -3.93 -2.15 4.22
C GLY A 581 -4.19 -3.50 3.56
N GLY A 582 -3.75 -4.59 4.21
CA GLY A 582 -4.07 -5.98 3.83
C GLY A 582 -5.42 -6.48 4.37
N SER A 583 -5.72 -7.76 4.18
CA SER A 583 -7.01 -8.41 4.51
C SER A 583 -7.12 -8.94 5.96
N ALA A 584 -6.12 -8.68 6.80
CA ALA A 584 -6.11 -8.88 8.26
C ALA A 584 -6.40 -10.33 8.74
N PRO A 585 -5.51 -11.31 8.51
CA PRO A 585 -5.72 -12.72 8.85
C PRO A 585 -5.99 -12.97 10.35
N LYS A 586 -5.39 -12.16 11.24
CA LYS A 586 -5.59 -12.24 12.70
C LYS A 586 -7.02 -11.88 13.14
N HIS A 587 -7.79 -11.21 12.30
CA HIS A 587 -9.19 -10.89 12.60
C HIS A 587 -10.08 -12.11 12.33
N VAL A 588 -9.76 -12.89 11.29
CA VAL A 588 -10.43 -14.16 11.00
C VAL A 588 -10.19 -15.18 12.12
N GLN A 589 -8.97 -15.27 12.64
CA GLN A 589 -8.65 -16.14 13.78
C GLN A 589 -9.55 -15.83 14.98
N GLN A 590 -9.63 -14.55 15.38
CA GLN A 590 -10.51 -14.11 16.46
C GLN A 590 -11.99 -14.42 16.16
N PHE A 591 -12.42 -14.19 14.92
CA PHE A 591 -13.79 -14.47 14.52
C PHE A 591 -14.12 -15.97 14.64
N VAL A 592 -13.23 -16.86 14.20
CA VAL A 592 -13.44 -18.32 14.30
C VAL A 592 -13.36 -18.80 15.75
N GLU A 593 -12.46 -18.25 16.57
CA GLU A 593 -12.22 -18.68 17.95
C GLU A 593 -13.28 -18.16 18.93
N GLU A 594 -13.72 -16.92 18.78
CA GLU A 594 -14.60 -16.26 19.74
C GLU A 594 -15.76 -15.47 19.09
N ASN A 595 -16.04 -15.70 17.81
CA ASN A 595 -17.16 -15.07 17.09
C ASN A 595 -17.18 -13.55 17.26
N HIS A 596 -16.01 -12.91 17.25
CA HIS A 596 -15.87 -11.45 17.33
C HIS A 596 -15.01 -10.96 16.16
N LEU A 597 -15.59 -10.13 15.29
CA LEU A 597 -14.86 -9.56 14.16
C LEU A 597 -14.49 -8.11 14.45
N ARG A 598 -13.22 -7.85 14.76
CA ARG A 598 -12.70 -6.49 15.03
C ARG A 598 -12.28 -5.69 13.77
N TRP A 599 -12.76 -6.08 12.60
CA TRP A 599 -12.50 -5.35 11.35
C TRP A 599 -13.28 -4.03 11.34
N ASP A 600 -12.57 -2.93 11.08
CA ASP A 600 -13.16 -1.59 10.98
C ASP A 600 -13.52 -1.26 9.53
N SER A 601 -14.82 -1.30 9.22
CA SER A 601 -15.36 -1.05 7.87
C SER A 601 -15.49 0.45 7.54
N LEU A 602 -14.94 1.36 8.35
CA LEU A 602 -14.97 2.79 8.08
C LEU A 602 -14.55 3.15 6.65
N GLY A 603 -13.49 2.54 6.14
CA GLY A 603 -13.03 2.78 4.78
C GLY A 603 -14.01 2.30 3.69
N GLU A 604 -14.82 1.28 3.97
CA GLU A 604 -15.89 0.83 3.08
C GLU A 604 -17.03 1.86 3.03
N PHE A 605 -17.38 2.47 4.17
CA PHE A 605 -18.42 3.51 4.24
C PHE A 605 -17.99 4.74 3.44
N LEU A 606 -16.74 5.16 3.62
CA LEU A 606 -16.15 6.30 2.94
C LEU A 606 -16.05 6.07 1.43
N ALA A 607 -15.60 4.89 0.99
CA ALA A 607 -15.55 4.54 -0.43
C ALA A 607 -16.94 4.48 -1.07
N LEU A 608 -17.95 3.97 -0.33
CA LEU A 608 -19.32 3.94 -0.80
C LEU A 608 -19.91 5.35 -0.97
N ALA A 609 -19.69 6.26 -0.01
CA ALA A 609 -20.16 7.65 -0.11
C ALA A 609 -19.61 8.32 -1.37
N VAL A 610 -18.30 8.20 -1.63
CA VAL A 610 -17.68 8.77 -2.83
C VAL A 610 -18.12 8.04 -4.12
N SER A 611 -18.30 6.72 -4.07
CA SER A 611 -18.84 5.95 -5.19
C SER A 611 -20.25 6.42 -5.59
N LEU A 612 -21.11 6.72 -4.61
CA LEU A 612 -22.45 7.27 -4.81
C LEU A 612 -22.41 8.71 -5.33
N GLU A 613 -21.50 9.55 -4.81
CA GLU A 613 -21.28 10.91 -5.29
C GLU A 613 -20.84 10.90 -6.76
N HIS A 614 -19.81 10.12 -7.10
CA HIS A 614 -19.34 9.95 -8.47
C HIS A 614 -20.46 9.47 -9.41
N LEU A 615 -21.27 8.51 -8.95
CA LEU A 615 -22.41 8.04 -9.73
C LEU A 615 -23.47 9.13 -9.94
N SER A 616 -23.70 9.96 -8.92
CA SER A 616 -24.63 11.09 -9.01
C SER A 616 -24.22 12.09 -10.08
N GLU A 617 -22.92 12.40 -10.16
CA GLU A 617 -22.36 13.35 -11.13
C GLU A 617 -22.34 12.78 -12.54
N THR A 618 -21.85 11.55 -12.71
CA THR A 618 -21.67 10.91 -14.03
C THR A 618 -22.97 10.45 -14.67
N THR A 619 -24.00 10.16 -13.86
CA THR A 619 -25.31 9.68 -14.36
C THR A 619 -26.46 10.65 -14.11
N ASN A 620 -26.17 11.84 -13.54
CA ASN A 620 -27.16 12.84 -13.15
C ASN A 620 -28.28 12.26 -12.27
N ASN A 621 -27.88 11.47 -11.25
CA ASN A 621 -28.80 10.79 -10.34
C ASN A 621 -28.90 11.54 -8.99
N PRO A 622 -29.92 12.40 -8.79
CA PRO A 622 -30.04 13.21 -7.57
C PRO A 622 -30.25 12.38 -6.30
N LYS A 623 -30.91 11.21 -6.39
CA LYS A 623 -31.06 10.29 -5.25
C LYS A 623 -29.73 9.72 -4.79
N ALA A 624 -28.82 9.43 -5.73
CA ALA A 624 -27.46 9.00 -5.39
C ALA A 624 -26.70 10.07 -4.61
N LYS A 625 -26.90 11.36 -4.93
CA LYS A 625 -26.31 12.48 -4.19
C LYS A 625 -26.84 12.55 -2.76
N VAL A 626 -28.15 12.43 -2.57
CA VAL A 626 -28.76 12.39 -1.23
C VAL A 626 -28.25 11.20 -0.41
N LEU A 627 -28.14 10.01 -1.03
CA LEU A 627 -27.57 8.83 -0.38
C LEU A 627 -26.10 9.05 0.03
N ALA A 628 -25.29 9.69 -0.82
CA ALA A 628 -23.89 10.01 -0.51
C ALA A 628 -23.77 10.98 0.67
N ASP A 629 -24.50 12.11 0.61
CA ASP A 629 -24.45 13.15 1.65
C ASP A 629 -24.89 12.62 3.02
N THR A 630 -26.00 11.87 3.03
CA THR A 630 -26.53 11.27 4.27
C THR A 630 -25.64 10.13 4.80
N LEU A 631 -24.88 9.44 3.95
CA LEU A 631 -23.90 8.44 4.38
C LEU A 631 -22.66 9.08 5.01
N ASP A 632 -22.20 10.21 4.47
CA ASP A 632 -21.11 11.00 5.05
C ASP A 632 -21.50 11.51 6.45
N ASP A 633 -22.69 12.08 6.60
CA ASP A 633 -23.22 12.54 7.89
C ASP A 633 -23.40 11.38 8.89
N ALA A 634 -23.90 10.23 8.44
CA ALA A 634 -24.00 9.03 9.25
C ALA A 634 -22.63 8.51 9.72
N THR A 635 -21.62 8.60 8.86
CA THR A 635 -20.24 8.22 9.18
C THR A 635 -19.63 9.17 10.21
N GLU A 636 -19.89 10.48 10.12
CA GLU A 636 -19.49 11.45 11.15
C GLU A 636 -20.14 11.11 12.49
N LYS A 637 -21.45 10.86 12.52
CA LYS A 637 -22.16 10.43 13.74
C LYS A 637 -21.62 9.13 14.33
N LEU A 638 -21.27 8.14 13.50
CA LEU A 638 -20.67 6.88 13.95
C LEU A 638 -19.34 7.12 14.67
N LEU A 639 -18.50 7.99 14.11
CA LEU A 639 -17.22 8.37 14.70
C LEU A 639 -17.42 9.13 16.02
N GLU A 640 -18.27 10.16 16.03
CA GLU A 640 -18.55 10.99 17.22
C GLU A 640 -19.07 10.16 18.40
N ASN A 641 -19.96 9.21 18.12
CA ASN A 641 -20.54 8.32 19.13
C ASN A 641 -19.67 7.09 19.44
N LYS A 642 -18.46 6.99 18.85
CA LYS A 642 -17.50 5.91 19.04
C LYS A 642 -18.10 4.52 18.78
N LYS A 643 -18.92 4.40 17.74
CA LYS A 643 -19.62 3.16 17.37
C LYS A 643 -18.85 2.28 16.37
N GLY A 644 -17.52 2.37 16.38
CA GLY A 644 -16.64 1.43 15.69
C GLY A 644 -16.46 0.12 16.48
N PRO A 645 -15.87 -0.92 15.87
CA PRO A 645 -15.63 -2.18 16.55
C PRO A 645 -14.63 -2.02 17.71
N SER A 646 -14.95 -2.63 18.85
CA SER A 646 -14.01 -2.94 19.90
C SER A 646 -13.08 -4.09 19.46
N ARG A 647 -12.11 -4.42 20.31
CA ARG A 647 -11.17 -5.53 20.10
C ARG A 647 -11.48 -6.75 20.96
N LYS A 648 -12.51 -6.70 21.80
CA LYS A 648 -12.84 -7.73 22.79
C LYS A 648 -14.21 -8.35 22.53
N ALA A 649 -14.27 -9.67 22.57
CA ALA A 649 -15.54 -10.39 22.56
C ALA A 649 -16.47 -9.94 23.70
N GLY A 650 -17.77 -9.88 23.40
CA GLY A 650 -18.83 -9.38 24.28
C GLY A 650 -19.04 -7.86 24.20
N GLU A 651 -18.15 -7.14 23.52
CA GLU A 651 -18.32 -5.73 23.17
C GLU A 651 -18.74 -5.58 21.69
N LEU A 652 -19.05 -4.35 21.27
CA LEU A 652 -19.46 -4.05 19.89
C LEU A 652 -18.39 -4.52 18.91
N ASP A 653 -18.76 -5.27 17.88
CA ASP A 653 -17.85 -5.72 16.82
C ASP A 653 -18.23 -5.11 15.46
N ASN A 654 -17.64 -5.61 14.37
CA ASN A 654 -17.92 -5.17 13.00
C ASN A 654 -19.42 -5.15 12.66
N ARG A 655 -20.17 -6.21 13.00
CA ARG A 655 -21.61 -6.33 12.74
C ARG A 655 -22.39 -5.25 13.48
N GLY A 656 -21.99 -5.00 14.73
CA GLY A 656 -22.53 -3.91 15.54
C GLY A 656 -22.30 -2.55 14.90
N SER A 657 -21.09 -2.29 14.40
CA SER A 657 -20.78 -1.03 13.70
C SER A 657 -21.63 -0.83 12.43
N HIS A 658 -21.91 -1.90 11.68
CA HIS A 658 -22.78 -1.86 10.50
C HIS A 658 -24.23 -1.53 10.87
N PHE A 659 -24.73 -2.08 11.98
CA PHE A 659 -26.05 -1.71 12.50
C PHE A 659 -26.13 -0.22 12.83
N TYR A 660 -25.14 0.32 13.56
CA TYR A 660 -25.12 1.75 13.89
C TYR A 660 -25.03 2.64 12.64
N LEU A 661 -24.22 2.25 11.65
CA LEU A 661 -24.19 2.95 10.36
C LEU A 661 -25.57 2.96 9.71
N ALA A 662 -26.22 1.80 9.59
CA ALA A 662 -27.56 1.69 8.99
C ALA A 662 -28.58 2.55 9.73
N MET A 663 -28.54 2.56 11.07
CA MET A 663 -29.43 3.37 11.91
C MET A 663 -29.20 4.86 11.67
N TYR A 664 -27.95 5.34 11.73
CA TYR A 664 -27.65 6.75 11.50
C TYR A 664 -27.95 7.16 10.06
N TRP A 665 -27.66 6.32 9.07
CA TRP A 665 -27.97 6.62 7.67
C TRP A 665 -29.46 6.71 7.41
N ALA A 666 -30.26 5.81 7.99
CA ALA A 666 -31.72 5.89 7.92
C ALA A 666 -32.26 7.15 8.59
N GLN A 667 -31.68 7.57 9.73
CA GLN A 667 -32.05 8.82 10.41
C GLN A 667 -31.74 10.04 9.55
N GLU A 668 -30.56 10.11 8.92
CA GLU A 668 -30.22 11.22 8.00
C GLU A 668 -31.13 11.25 6.78
N LEU A 669 -31.42 10.10 6.17
CA LEU A 669 -32.36 9.98 5.06
C LEU A 669 -33.78 10.40 5.43
N ALA A 670 -34.21 10.14 6.68
CA ALA A 670 -35.51 10.57 7.19
C ALA A 670 -35.58 12.07 7.56
N ASN A 671 -34.43 12.71 7.79
CA ASN A 671 -34.34 14.11 8.22
C ASN A 671 -34.04 15.10 7.09
N GLN A 672 -33.46 14.64 5.97
CA GLN A 672 -33.21 15.49 4.81
C GLN A 672 -34.50 15.97 4.12
N GLU A 673 -34.42 17.11 3.42
CA GLU A 673 -35.55 17.77 2.74
C GLU A 673 -35.37 17.87 1.22
N THR A 674 -34.32 17.25 0.67
CA THR A 674 -33.96 17.31 -0.76
C THR A 674 -34.79 16.34 -1.61
N ASP A 675 -35.03 15.12 -1.10
CA ASP A 675 -35.83 14.09 -1.77
C ASP A 675 -36.91 13.54 -0.81
N LEU A 676 -38.16 13.93 -1.03
CA LEU A 676 -39.28 13.55 -0.16
C LEU A 676 -39.66 12.07 -0.26
N GLU A 677 -39.32 11.39 -1.36
CA GLU A 677 -39.62 9.96 -1.53
C GLU A 677 -38.70 9.12 -0.64
N LEU A 678 -37.39 9.40 -0.68
CA LEU A 678 -36.41 8.81 0.23
C LEU A 678 -36.75 9.14 1.68
N LYS A 679 -37.10 10.40 1.97
CA LYS A 679 -37.53 10.80 3.32
C LYS A 679 -38.66 9.94 3.86
N ASN A 680 -39.73 9.80 3.08
CA ASN A 680 -40.91 9.03 3.48
C ASN A 680 -40.59 7.53 3.62
N GLN A 681 -39.80 6.97 2.69
CA GLN A 681 -39.37 5.57 2.75
C GLN A 681 -38.57 5.28 4.02
N PHE A 682 -37.59 6.11 4.34
CA PHE A 682 -36.67 5.88 5.46
C PHE A 682 -37.22 6.34 6.82
N THR A 683 -38.30 7.14 6.87
CA THR A 683 -38.91 7.58 8.13
C THR A 683 -39.33 6.41 9.03
N ASN A 684 -39.96 5.38 8.47
CA ASN A 684 -40.36 4.20 9.25
C ASN A 684 -39.16 3.31 9.59
N ILE A 685 -38.22 3.14 8.65
CA ILE A 685 -36.99 2.38 8.87
C ILE A 685 -36.16 2.98 10.01
N ALA A 686 -35.97 4.30 10.02
CA ALA A 686 -35.25 5.01 11.06
C ALA A 686 -35.90 4.80 12.44
N LYS A 687 -37.24 4.85 12.52
CA LYS A 687 -37.99 4.58 13.75
C LYS A 687 -37.83 3.13 14.20
N GLU A 688 -37.94 2.17 13.30
CA GLU A 688 -37.79 0.74 13.63
C GLU A 688 -36.38 0.41 14.13
N LEU A 689 -35.34 0.90 13.46
CA LEU A 689 -33.94 0.71 13.88
C LEU A 689 -33.69 1.37 15.25
N THR A 690 -34.16 2.60 15.45
CA THR A 690 -33.98 3.33 16.72
C THR A 690 -34.72 2.64 17.88
N ASN A 691 -35.98 2.23 17.67
CA ASN A 691 -36.78 1.58 18.72
C ASN A 691 -36.23 0.19 19.11
N ASN A 692 -35.51 -0.48 18.21
CA ASN A 692 -34.94 -1.81 18.44
C ASN A 692 -33.43 -1.79 18.71
N GLU A 693 -32.81 -0.61 18.94
CA GLU A 693 -31.37 -0.46 19.11
C GLU A 693 -30.80 -1.43 20.16
N THR A 694 -31.33 -1.39 21.38
CA THR A 694 -30.86 -2.25 22.48
C THR A 694 -31.04 -3.73 22.14
N ALA A 695 -32.20 -4.13 21.62
CA ALA A 695 -32.49 -5.52 21.31
C ALA A 695 -31.55 -6.10 20.24
N ILE A 696 -31.27 -5.31 19.19
CA ILE A 696 -30.35 -5.69 18.11
C ILE A 696 -28.92 -5.81 18.64
N VAL A 697 -28.44 -4.80 19.38
CA VAL A 697 -27.08 -4.81 19.94
C VAL A 697 -26.88 -5.96 20.92
N ASP A 698 -27.86 -6.23 21.77
CA ASP A 698 -27.81 -7.36 22.71
C ASP A 698 -27.74 -8.71 21.97
N GLU A 699 -28.52 -8.89 20.90
CA GLU A 699 -28.49 -10.12 20.09
C GLU A 699 -27.13 -10.30 19.38
N LEU A 700 -26.56 -9.21 18.85
CA LEU A 700 -25.23 -9.22 18.19
C LEU A 700 -24.08 -9.48 19.18
N ASN A 701 -24.18 -9.01 20.42
CA ASN A 701 -23.14 -9.20 21.43
C ASN A 701 -23.23 -10.57 22.13
N LYS A 702 -24.45 -11.08 22.35
CA LYS A 702 -24.68 -12.33 23.11
C LYS A 702 -24.12 -13.58 22.44
N ILE A 703 -23.95 -13.57 21.12
CA ILE A 703 -23.39 -14.70 20.36
C ILE A 703 -21.86 -14.76 20.39
N GLN A 704 -21.19 -13.73 20.92
CA GLN A 704 -19.73 -13.64 20.96
C GLN A 704 -19.17 -14.45 22.15
N GLY A 705 -17.86 -14.72 22.11
CA GLY A 705 -17.15 -15.51 23.12
C GLY A 705 -17.21 -17.02 22.89
N ALA A 706 -17.78 -17.47 21.77
CA ALA A 706 -17.88 -18.87 21.40
C ALA A 706 -17.24 -19.12 20.03
N SER A 707 -16.60 -20.28 19.86
CA SER A 707 -16.04 -20.69 18.58
C SER A 707 -17.13 -20.97 17.56
N ILE A 708 -16.87 -20.63 16.30
CA ILE A 708 -17.76 -20.89 15.17
C ILE A 708 -17.02 -21.61 14.06
N ASN A 709 -17.76 -22.38 13.25
CA ASN A 709 -17.21 -23.04 12.07
C ASN A 709 -17.78 -22.39 10.81
N ILE A 710 -16.89 -21.92 9.93
CA ILE A 710 -17.23 -21.38 8.60
C ILE A 710 -16.84 -22.32 7.46
N ASP A 711 -16.33 -23.52 7.78
CA ASP A 711 -15.99 -24.60 6.84
C ASP A 711 -15.07 -24.16 5.69
N GLY A 712 -13.94 -23.56 6.05
CA GLY A 712 -12.92 -23.09 5.13
C GLY A 712 -12.22 -21.82 5.64
N TYR A 713 -11.20 -21.38 4.91
CA TYR A 713 -10.49 -20.14 5.18
C TYR A 713 -10.37 -19.29 3.92
N TYR A 714 -9.80 -19.86 2.85
CA TYR A 714 -9.69 -19.20 1.54
C TYR A 714 -10.97 -19.33 0.71
N GLU A 715 -11.72 -20.42 0.90
CA GLU A 715 -13.00 -20.70 0.23
C GLU A 715 -14.05 -21.12 1.28
N PRO A 716 -14.45 -20.23 2.21
CA PRO A 716 -15.38 -20.61 3.28
C PRO A 716 -16.78 -20.93 2.75
N ASN A 717 -17.56 -21.71 3.48
CA ASN A 717 -18.94 -22.02 3.09
C ASN A 717 -19.82 -20.76 3.18
N GLU A 718 -20.33 -20.28 2.04
CA GLU A 718 -21.10 -19.03 1.97
C GLU A 718 -22.33 -19.03 2.89
N THR A 719 -22.99 -20.18 3.08
CA THR A 719 -24.18 -20.27 3.94
C THR A 719 -23.81 -20.10 5.41
N LEU A 720 -22.75 -20.77 5.86
CA LEU A 720 -22.28 -20.67 7.24
C LEU A 720 -21.77 -19.26 7.55
N VAL A 721 -21.00 -18.66 6.64
CA VAL A 721 -20.52 -17.27 6.80
C VAL A 721 -21.70 -16.30 6.85
N SER A 722 -22.67 -16.41 5.95
CA SER A 722 -23.86 -15.56 5.93
C SER A 722 -24.65 -15.63 7.24
N GLN A 723 -24.84 -16.84 7.78
CA GLN A 723 -25.51 -17.04 9.08
C GLN A 723 -24.72 -16.43 10.23
N ALA A 724 -23.39 -16.60 10.26
CA ALA A 724 -22.53 -16.04 11.30
C ALA A 724 -22.44 -14.50 11.24
N MET A 725 -22.46 -13.94 10.03
CA MET A 725 -22.34 -12.49 9.81
C MET A 725 -23.68 -11.74 9.89
N ARG A 726 -24.81 -12.45 9.81
CA ARG A 726 -26.16 -11.88 9.91
C ARG A 726 -27.06 -12.61 10.93
N PRO A 727 -26.63 -12.71 12.20
CA PRO A 727 -27.31 -13.53 13.19
C PRO A 727 -28.60 -12.89 13.72
N CYS A 728 -28.70 -11.55 13.71
CA CYS A 728 -29.84 -10.83 14.29
C CYS A 728 -31.07 -10.85 13.38
N LYS A 729 -32.12 -11.57 13.80
CA LYS A 729 -33.35 -11.70 12.99
C LYS A 729 -34.10 -10.37 12.86
N ILE A 730 -34.19 -9.60 13.95
CA ILE A 730 -34.89 -8.30 13.98
C ILE A 730 -34.29 -7.36 12.93
N PHE A 731 -32.96 -7.22 12.95
CA PHE A 731 -32.27 -6.34 12.01
C PHE A 731 -32.43 -6.81 10.55
N ASN A 732 -32.30 -8.11 10.31
CA ASN A 732 -32.50 -8.69 8.98
C ASN A 732 -33.91 -8.47 8.43
N ASP A 733 -34.94 -8.54 9.27
CA ASP A 733 -36.33 -8.35 8.84
C ASP A 733 -36.65 -6.88 8.57
N ILE A 734 -36.07 -5.94 9.32
CA ILE A 734 -36.14 -4.50 9.02
C ILE A 734 -35.49 -4.21 7.65
N LEU A 735 -34.32 -4.77 7.36
CA LEU A 735 -33.65 -4.55 6.06
C LEU A 735 -34.42 -5.17 4.87
N LYS A 736 -35.20 -6.24 5.08
CA LYS A 736 -36.03 -6.87 4.04
C LYS A 736 -37.26 -6.05 3.67
N SER A 737 -37.69 -5.12 4.54
CA SER A 737 -38.86 -4.28 4.28
C SER A 737 -38.58 -3.13 3.29
N LEU A 738 -37.29 -2.90 2.96
CA LEU A 738 -36.79 -1.90 2.01
C LEU A 738 -36.90 -2.30 0.53
#